data_AF-A0A9W7BRE2-F1
#
_entry.id   AF-A0A9W7BRE2-F1
#
_cell.length_a   1.000
_cell.length_b   1.000
_cell.length_c   1.000
_cell.angle_alpha   90.00
_cell.angle_beta   90.00
_cell.angle_gamma   90.00
#
_symmetry.space_group_name_H-M   'P 1'
#
loop_
_entity.id
_entity.type
_entity.pdbx_description
1 polymer ?
#
loop_
_entity_poly.entity_id
_entity_poly.type
_entity_poly.pdbx_seq_one_letter_code
_entity_poly.pdbx_strand_id
1 'polypeptide(L)'
;MRYNNALLLNLCLILLNRTSAFIITPKPFYNTKNTLKSTTEPSPDLASPNLASPDLAAAAYSASQITVLEGLDPVRKRPGMYIGSTGILGLHHLVWEVVDNAIDEVMGGHATKTVVTLNQGGSVTVSDDGRGIPTDQHPITNKSALETVMTVLHAGGKFGGEASGYKVSGGLHGVGVSVVNALSEWVDVRVRRDGEVKTMKFNRGVPEGELRTVEIEDDKDQGFTKGTSVTFLPDSLVFKGEDGEASIEFEAERLVGRMDELAYLNDGLKMILRDLRDPEKPVESEFFHEGGLAAYSQLLCQSKTPLINSSDGSKKTRKDQQSAEKVAHLLSDDGGSIMCAGSTKPDKGTPPVAVSVALRWSSDMYSESILSFCNNIRTRDGGSHVDGLKNCITRTVNACGLKSGKIKADAGRIPGEFIREGLTAIVAVNVMEPEFEGQTKGRLGNPEVRPAMEAVLATELTMLFEWRPDVLNLIVEKAQAAQAASIAAKAARDMVRRKSLLTSTVLPGKLADCATRDPESGEIFIVEGDSAAGSAKQGRDRTTQAILPLRGKILNIERASADRIYQNTELQSLISALGLGVKGADFDLSALRYHKVIIMTDADVDGAHIRVLLLTFFYRYQRHLIENGFVYVACPPLYKITSGRKVEYVYDEAGKEAYLATLGEAAAAKAQLQRFKGLGEMMPTQLWETTMNPEVRTLMQVKVEDCARADQVFSVLMGDQVAPRRDFISRNAESLGLDDLDF
;
A
#
# COMPACT_ATOMS: atom_id res chain seq x y z
N MET A 1 -2.26 -7.26 -34.49
CA MET A 1 -3.28 -6.24 -34.14
C MET A 1 -2.58 -5.10 -33.42
N ARG A 2 -2.58 -3.90 -34.01
CA ARG A 2 -1.99 -2.69 -33.41
C ARG A 2 -3.00 -2.12 -32.41
N TYR A 3 -2.91 -2.54 -31.15
CA TYR A 3 -3.73 -1.95 -30.10
C TYR A 3 -3.17 -0.56 -29.76
N ASN A 4 -4.02 0.45 -29.90
CA ASN A 4 -3.71 1.86 -29.63
C ASN A 4 -3.41 2.05 -28.13
N ASN A 5 -2.35 2.80 -27.81
CA ASN A 5 -1.96 3.18 -26.43
C ASN A 5 -3.10 3.84 -25.60
N ALA A 6 -4.20 4.26 -26.23
CA ALA A 6 -5.36 4.86 -25.59
C ALA A 6 -6.31 3.82 -24.96
N LEU A 7 -6.51 2.66 -25.60
CA LEU A 7 -7.26 1.53 -25.02
C LEU A 7 -6.49 0.92 -23.81
N LEU A 8 -5.16 1.00 -23.87
CA LEU A 8 -4.22 0.52 -22.86
C LEU A 8 -4.29 1.28 -21.53
N LEU A 9 -4.64 2.57 -21.55
CA LEU A 9 -4.70 3.41 -20.35
C LEU A 9 -6.09 3.45 -19.73
N ASN A 10 -7.10 3.14 -20.53
CA ASN A 10 -8.48 2.93 -20.08
C ASN A 10 -8.61 1.71 -19.17
N LEU A 11 -7.84 0.66 -19.46
CA LEU A 11 -7.65 -0.50 -18.59
C LEU A 11 -7.19 -0.10 -17.18
N CYS A 12 -6.41 0.98 -17.05
CA CYS A 12 -5.86 1.43 -15.78
C CYS A 12 -6.95 1.91 -14.80
N LEU A 13 -8.03 2.53 -15.28
CA LEU A 13 -9.05 3.10 -14.38
C LEU A 13 -10.02 2.04 -13.85
N ILE A 14 -10.44 1.12 -14.72
CA ILE A 14 -11.29 -0.01 -14.33
C ILE A 14 -10.50 -0.95 -13.40
N LEU A 15 -9.20 -1.10 -13.64
CA LEU A 15 -8.32 -1.87 -12.75
C LEU A 15 -8.02 -1.12 -11.45
N LEU A 16 -7.91 0.21 -11.42
CA LEU A 16 -7.80 0.96 -10.16
C LEU A 16 -9.07 0.82 -9.30
N ASN A 17 -10.27 0.79 -9.91
CA ASN A 17 -11.56 0.56 -9.24
C ASN A 17 -11.76 -0.90 -8.76
N ARG A 18 -11.33 -1.91 -9.53
CA ARG A 18 -11.50 -3.34 -9.16
C ARG A 18 -10.35 -3.92 -8.32
N THR A 19 -9.18 -3.29 -8.30
CA THR A 19 -8.02 -3.78 -7.55
C THR A 19 -7.98 -3.28 -6.09
N SER A 20 -9.02 -2.69 -5.52
CA SER A 20 -9.01 -2.23 -4.10
C SER A 20 -7.82 -1.31 -3.76
N ALA A 21 -7.24 -0.63 -4.76
CA ALA A 21 -6.14 0.33 -4.59
C ALA A 21 -6.69 1.76 -4.46
N PHE A 22 -7.81 2.03 -5.14
CA PHE A 22 -8.58 3.26 -5.07
C PHE A 22 -10.06 2.93 -5.03
N ILE A 23 -10.78 3.33 -3.98
CA ILE A 23 -12.24 3.37 -4.05
C ILE A 23 -12.62 4.74 -4.61
N ILE A 24 -13.39 4.71 -5.69
CA ILE A 24 -14.12 5.86 -6.15
C ILE A 24 -15.59 5.70 -5.70
N THR A 25 -15.92 6.24 -4.52
CA THR A 25 -17.30 6.18 -4.02
C THR A 25 -18.16 7.24 -4.73
N PRO A 26 -19.29 6.88 -5.37
CA PRO A 26 -20.30 7.86 -5.74
C PRO A 26 -20.92 8.43 -4.45
N LYS A 27 -20.80 9.74 -4.23
CA LYS A 27 -21.55 10.43 -3.17
C LYS A 27 -22.71 11.21 -3.80
N PRO A 28 -23.97 10.79 -3.65
CA PRO A 28 -25.09 11.70 -3.80
C PRO A 28 -25.10 12.64 -2.58
N PHE A 29 -25.11 13.96 -2.79
CA PHE A 29 -25.23 14.91 -1.68
C PHE A 29 -26.66 15.44 -1.60
N TYR A 30 -27.39 15.03 -0.55
CA TYR A 30 -28.59 15.73 -0.09
C TYR A 30 -28.15 16.94 0.75
N ASN A 31 -28.46 18.15 0.29
CA ASN A 31 -28.28 19.36 1.08
C ASN A 31 -29.51 19.58 1.98
N THR A 32 -29.46 19.16 3.24
CA THR A 32 -30.45 19.60 4.23
C THR A 32 -30.14 21.05 4.63
N LYS A 33 -30.67 22.01 3.87
CA LYS A 33 -30.83 23.39 4.36
C LYS A 33 -31.93 23.40 5.42
N ASN A 34 -31.51 23.41 6.68
CA ASN A 34 -32.37 23.66 7.82
C ASN A 34 -32.91 25.10 7.71
N THR A 35 -34.22 25.24 7.50
CA THR A 35 -34.94 26.52 7.56
C THR A 35 -35.07 26.95 9.02
N LEU A 36 -34.21 27.87 9.47
CA LEU A 36 -34.44 28.63 10.70
C LEU A 36 -34.72 30.09 10.34
N LYS A 37 -35.99 30.48 10.49
CA LYS A 37 -36.43 31.87 10.50
C LYS A 37 -35.82 32.57 11.72
N SER A 38 -35.30 33.76 11.51
CA SER A 38 -34.83 34.66 12.57
C SER A 38 -35.98 35.11 13.46
N THR A 39 -35.82 34.92 14.77
CA THR A 39 -36.39 35.82 15.77
C THR A 39 -35.26 36.25 16.70
N THR A 40 -35.01 37.54 16.68
CA THR A 40 -34.06 38.33 17.49
C THR A 40 -34.41 38.29 18.96
N GLU A 41 -33.46 37.96 19.85
CA GLU A 41 -33.33 38.48 21.23
C GLU A 41 -31.85 38.34 21.68
N PRO A 42 -31.36 39.19 22.63
CA PRO A 42 -29.94 39.52 22.74
C PRO A 42 -29.12 38.48 23.52
N SER A 43 -27.82 38.45 23.22
CA SER A 43 -26.83 37.55 23.82
C SER A 43 -26.67 37.77 25.34
N PRO A 44 -26.49 36.69 26.12
CA PRO A 44 -25.72 36.74 27.34
C PRO A 44 -24.34 36.10 27.18
N ASP A 45 -23.45 36.56 28.05
CA ASP A 45 -22.01 36.36 28.09
C ASP A 45 -21.48 34.92 28.02
N LEU A 46 -20.24 34.84 27.55
CA LEU A 46 -19.30 33.73 27.69
C LEU A 46 -19.23 33.22 29.14
N ALA A 47 -19.89 32.10 29.40
CA ALA A 47 -19.64 31.26 30.57
C ALA A 47 -18.95 29.96 30.12
N SER A 48 -17.84 29.66 30.78
CA SER A 48 -17.04 28.42 30.75
C SER A 48 -17.92 27.14 30.69
N PRO A 49 -17.43 26.03 30.11
CA PRO A 49 -18.25 24.83 29.93
C PRO A 49 -18.73 24.32 31.29
N ASN A 50 -20.04 24.40 31.51
CA ASN A 50 -20.68 23.88 32.70
C ASN A 50 -20.55 22.35 32.71
N LEU A 51 -19.93 21.83 33.77
CA LEU A 51 -20.07 20.45 34.20
C LEU A 51 -21.57 20.13 34.36
N ALA A 52 -21.93 18.91 33.99
CA ALA A 52 -23.29 18.39 33.96
C ALA A 52 -24.14 18.72 35.20
N SER A 53 -25.43 18.97 34.96
CA SER A 53 -26.48 19.13 35.96
C SER A 53 -26.58 17.90 36.89
N PRO A 54 -26.75 18.09 38.22
CA PRO A 54 -26.87 16.99 39.17
C PRO A 54 -28.33 16.53 39.26
N ASP A 55 -28.79 15.72 38.32
CA ASP A 55 -30.07 14.99 38.46
C ASP A 55 -30.11 13.69 37.62
N LEU A 56 -28.98 12.98 37.61
CA LEU A 56 -29.00 11.53 37.41
C LEU A 56 -28.93 10.93 38.80
N ALA A 57 -30.00 10.24 39.21
CA ALA A 57 -30.02 9.41 40.39
C ALA A 57 -28.69 8.68 40.50
N ALA A 58 -27.99 8.83 41.63
CA ALA A 58 -26.72 8.20 41.90
C ALA A 58 -26.91 6.67 41.87
N ALA A 59 -26.87 6.08 40.68
CA ALA A 59 -26.66 4.66 40.50
C ALA A 59 -25.32 4.40 41.17
N ALA A 60 -25.36 3.72 42.31
CA ALA A 60 -24.18 3.46 43.12
C ALA A 60 -23.14 2.76 42.24
N TYR A 61 -22.11 3.51 41.80
CA TYR A 61 -20.96 2.97 41.12
C TYR A 61 -20.17 2.16 42.14
N SER A 62 -20.49 0.88 42.22
CA SER A 62 -19.95 -0.07 43.18
C SER A 62 -19.08 -1.09 42.45
N ALA A 63 -18.30 -1.86 43.21
CA ALA A 63 -17.44 -2.90 42.66
C ALA A 63 -18.20 -3.91 41.77
N SER A 64 -19.51 -4.12 41.98
CA SER A 64 -20.33 -5.02 41.17
C SER A 64 -20.61 -4.52 39.74
N GLN A 65 -20.32 -3.25 39.44
CA GLN A 65 -20.41 -2.71 38.08
C GLN A 65 -19.09 -2.86 37.30
N ILE A 66 -18.01 -3.29 37.96
CA ILE A 66 -16.75 -3.63 37.30
C ILE A 66 -16.90 -5.02 36.68
N THR A 67 -16.96 -5.07 35.36
CA THR A 67 -16.99 -6.34 34.62
C THR A 67 -15.56 -6.79 34.33
N VAL A 68 -15.15 -7.90 34.95
CA VAL A 68 -13.90 -8.61 34.60
C VAL A 68 -14.22 -9.58 33.48
N LEU A 69 -13.41 -9.55 32.42
CA LEU A 69 -13.52 -10.46 31.28
C LEU A 69 -12.41 -11.50 31.40
N GLU A 70 -12.77 -12.78 31.46
CA GLU A 70 -11.84 -13.88 31.62
C GLU A 70 -11.61 -14.62 30.29
N GLY A 71 -10.47 -15.33 30.19
CA GLY A 71 -10.14 -16.10 28.99
C GLY A 71 -10.06 -15.25 27.73
N LEU A 72 -10.84 -15.63 26.71
CA LEU A 72 -10.84 -15.00 25.37
C LEU A 72 -11.98 -14.00 25.14
N ASP A 73 -12.85 -13.80 26.13
CA ASP A 73 -13.92 -12.80 26.08
C ASP A 73 -13.46 -11.36 25.79
N PRO A 74 -12.30 -10.88 26.32
CA PRO A 74 -11.78 -9.55 25.98
C PRO A 74 -11.53 -9.37 24.47
N VAL A 75 -11.08 -10.43 23.80
CA VAL A 75 -10.76 -10.42 22.37
C VAL A 75 -12.03 -10.26 21.54
N ARG A 76 -13.07 -11.04 21.87
CA ARG A 76 -14.36 -10.97 21.17
C ARG A 76 -15.12 -9.66 21.40
N LYS A 77 -15.00 -9.05 22.59
CA LYS A 77 -15.63 -7.74 22.86
C LYS A 77 -14.91 -6.58 22.19
N ARG A 78 -13.60 -6.68 21.96
CA ARG A 78 -12.78 -5.60 21.37
C ARG A 78 -11.81 -6.14 20.30
N PRO A 79 -12.32 -6.75 19.21
CA PRO A 79 -11.50 -7.41 18.19
C PRO A 79 -10.50 -6.46 17.54
N GLY A 80 -10.90 -5.23 17.23
CA GLY A 80 -10.03 -4.22 16.60
C GLY A 80 -8.77 -3.89 17.39
N MET A 81 -8.75 -4.10 18.71
CA MET A 81 -7.55 -3.90 19.52
C MET A 81 -6.48 -4.97 19.28
N TYR A 82 -6.89 -6.18 18.87
CA TYR A 82 -6.00 -7.32 18.66
C TYR A 82 -5.64 -7.46 17.17
N ILE A 83 -6.62 -7.36 16.28
CA ILE A 83 -6.44 -7.57 14.83
C ILE A 83 -6.45 -6.29 13.99
N GLY A 84 -6.59 -5.12 14.62
CA GLY A 84 -6.58 -3.80 13.96
C GLY A 84 -7.95 -3.37 13.44
N SER A 85 -8.62 -4.21 12.66
CA SER A 85 -9.98 -3.93 12.15
C SER A 85 -10.84 -5.19 12.13
N THR A 86 -12.15 -5.04 11.95
CA THR A 86 -13.10 -6.17 11.74
C THR A 86 -13.57 -6.27 10.29
N GLY A 87 -12.94 -5.54 9.38
CA GLY A 87 -13.18 -5.63 7.95
C GLY A 87 -12.19 -6.57 7.27
N ILE A 88 -12.03 -6.43 5.95
CA ILE A 88 -11.21 -7.32 5.12
C ILE A 88 -9.75 -7.44 5.60
N LEU A 89 -9.15 -6.36 6.10
CA LEU A 89 -7.78 -6.37 6.59
C LEU A 89 -7.63 -7.23 7.86
N GLY A 90 -8.56 -7.11 8.81
CA GLY A 90 -8.57 -7.92 10.02
C GLY A 90 -8.86 -9.40 9.74
N LEU A 91 -9.71 -9.68 8.74
CA LEU A 91 -10.01 -11.04 8.30
C LEU A 91 -8.73 -11.74 7.80
N HIS A 92 -7.98 -11.09 6.91
CA HIS A 92 -6.70 -11.62 6.43
C HIS A 92 -5.63 -11.70 7.53
N HIS A 93 -5.69 -10.82 8.52
CA HIS A 93 -4.79 -10.85 9.67
C HIS A 93 -4.91 -12.16 10.47
N LEU A 94 -6.10 -12.78 10.53
CA LEU A 94 -6.25 -14.10 11.14
C LEU A 94 -5.39 -15.16 10.44
N VAL A 95 -5.37 -15.15 9.09
CA VAL A 95 -4.53 -16.06 8.30
C VAL A 95 -3.05 -15.78 8.59
N TRP A 96 -2.66 -14.51 8.68
CA TRP A 96 -1.28 -14.11 8.96
C TRP A 96 -0.78 -14.56 10.32
N GLU A 97 -1.60 -14.50 11.37
CA GLU A 97 -1.20 -14.98 12.69
C GLU A 97 -0.92 -16.50 12.71
N VAL A 98 -1.59 -17.28 11.86
CA VAL A 98 -1.32 -18.72 11.74
C VAL A 98 -0.11 -18.97 10.82
N VAL A 99 -0.01 -18.27 9.69
CA VAL A 99 1.13 -18.35 8.77
C VAL A 99 2.42 -17.95 9.47
N ASP A 100 2.43 -16.86 10.25
CA ASP A 100 3.62 -16.40 10.97
C ASP A 100 4.14 -17.46 11.96
N ASN A 101 3.25 -18.25 12.59
CA ASN A 101 3.67 -19.38 13.43
C ASN A 101 4.35 -20.49 12.61
N ALA A 102 3.84 -20.79 11.42
CA ALA A 102 4.48 -21.74 10.50
C ALA A 102 5.84 -21.20 10.02
N ILE A 103 5.94 -19.90 9.73
CA ILE A 103 7.20 -19.26 9.33
C ILE A 103 8.20 -19.26 10.49
N ASP A 104 7.78 -19.13 11.74
CA ASP A 104 8.67 -19.23 12.89
C ASP A 104 9.32 -20.64 12.99
N GLU A 105 8.64 -21.71 12.56
CA GLU A 105 9.23 -23.05 12.42
C GLU A 105 10.27 -23.12 11.28
N VAL A 106 10.05 -22.37 10.19
CA VAL A 106 11.00 -22.24 9.08
C VAL A 106 12.26 -21.49 9.53
N MET A 107 12.09 -20.37 10.23
CA MET A 107 13.19 -19.59 10.81
C MET A 107 13.98 -20.40 11.84
N GLY A 108 13.30 -21.30 12.56
CA GLY A 108 13.92 -22.28 13.46
C GLY A 108 14.67 -23.41 12.75
N GLY A 109 14.57 -23.53 11.42
CA GLY A 109 15.18 -24.59 10.62
C GLY A 109 14.46 -25.93 10.70
N HIS A 110 13.19 -25.94 11.09
CA HIS A 110 12.41 -27.16 11.33
C HIS A 110 11.34 -27.44 10.26
N ALA A 111 10.93 -26.40 9.53
CA ALA A 111 9.97 -26.47 8.43
C ALA A 111 10.61 -26.01 7.11
N THR A 112 10.15 -26.58 6.01
CA THR A 112 10.55 -26.25 4.63
C THR A 112 9.36 -26.02 3.72
N LYS A 113 8.14 -26.33 4.17
CA LYS A 113 6.92 -26.27 3.37
C LYS A 113 5.75 -25.78 4.19
N THR A 114 5.06 -24.76 3.67
CA THR A 114 3.80 -24.24 4.23
C THR A 114 2.73 -24.24 3.14
N VAL A 115 1.54 -24.77 3.45
CA VAL A 115 0.39 -24.75 2.53
C VAL A 115 -0.78 -24.02 3.17
N VAL A 116 -1.30 -23.03 2.46
CA VAL A 116 -2.53 -22.30 2.80
C VAL A 116 -3.62 -22.75 1.84
N THR A 117 -4.78 -23.11 2.35
CA THR A 117 -5.92 -23.57 1.54
C THR A 117 -7.17 -22.78 1.90
N LEU A 118 -7.76 -22.13 0.89
CA LEU A 118 -9.09 -21.55 0.97
C LEU A 118 -10.09 -22.64 0.60
N ASN A 119 -10.87 -23.10 1.59
CA ASN A 119 -11.81 -24.19 1.41
C ASN A 119 -13.18 -23.68 0.97
N GLN A 120 -13.99 -24.59 0.45
CA GLN A 120 -15.42 -24.35 0.27
C GLN A 120 -16.08 -23.96 1.61
N GLY A 121 -17.02 -23.03 1.58
CA GLY A 121 -17.73 -22.56 2.79
C GLY A 121 -16.98 -21.51 3.62
N GLY A 122 -15.87 -20.95 3.10
CA GLY A 122 -15.22 -19.77 3.70
C GLY A 122 -14.21 -20.08 4.80
N SER A 123 -13.90 -21.35 5.07
CA SER A 123 -12.85 -21.72 6.02
C SER A 123 -11.45 -21.69 5.38
N VAL A 124 -10.42 -21.51 6.21
CA VAL A 124 -9.02 -21.52 5.79
C VAL A 124 -8.26 -22.57 6.56
N THR A 125 -7.42 -23.32 5.86
CA THR A 125 -6.47 -24.27 6.45
C THR A 125 -5.05 -23.78 6.23
N VAL A 126 -4.25 -23.69 7.27
CA VAL A 126 -2.79 -23.47 7.18
C VAL A 126 -2.09 -24.69 7.73
N SER A 127 -1.18 -25.27 6.95
CA SER A 127 -0.42 -26.47 7.31
C SER A 127 1.08 -26.27 7.11
N ASP A 128 1.88 -26.77 8.04
CA ASP A 128 3.34 -26.74 8.01
C ASP A 128 3.96 -28.13 8.23
N ASP A 129 5.22 -28.32 7.82
CA ASP A 129 6.03 -29.51 8.10
C ASP A 129 7.01 -29.33 9.27
N GLY A 130 6.70 -28.44 10.22
CA GLY A 130 7.53 -28.13 11.39
C GLY A 130 7.53 -29.24 12.44
N ARG A 131 7.86 -28.88 13.69
CA ARG A 131 7.91 -29.83 14.83
C ARG A 131 6.52 -30.25 15.33
N GLY A 132 5.50 -29.45 15.08
CA GLY A 132 4.18 -29.62 15.66
C GLY A 132 4.06 -28.97 17.06
N ILE A 133 2.93 -28.31 17.33
CA ILE A 133 2.62 -27.72 18.64
C ILE A 133 2.73 -28.81 19.74
N PRO A 134 3.40 -28.56 20.88
CA PRO A 134 3.47 -29.53 21.97
C PRO A 134 2.08 -29.97 22.44
N THR A 135 1.92 -31.27 22.73
CA THR A 135 0.63 -31.87 23.15
C THR A 135 0.66 -32.46 24.55
N ASP A 136 1.84 -32.46 25.18
CA ASP A 136 2.06 -32.83 26.56
C ASP A 136 1.34 -31.89 27.54
N GLN A 137 1.18 -32.35 28.78
CA GLN A 137 0.50 -31.59 29.81
C GLN A 137 1.39 -30.42 30.28
N HIS A 138 0.85 -29.21 30.22
CA HIS A 138 1.54 -28.01 30.63
C HIS A 138 1.56 -27.88 32.17
N PRO A 139 2.72 -27.64 32.80
CA PRO A 139 2.90 -27.79 34.25
C PRO A 139 2.12 -26.79 35.11
N ILE A 140 1.73 -25.64 34.56
CA ILE A 140 1.00 -24.59 35.30
C ILE A 140 -0.51 -24.71 35.10
N THR A 141 -0.94 -24.94 33.86
CA THR A 141 -2.36 -24.95 33.49
C THR A 141 -2.99 -26.32 33.68
N ASN A 142 -2.19 -27.39 33.83
CA ASN A 142 -2.61 -28.79 33.89
C ASN A 142 -3.46 -29.27 32.71
N LYS A 143 -3.47 -28.49 31.62
CA LYS A 143 -4.13 -28.79 30.34
C LYS A 143 -3.08 -29.25 29.33
N SER A 144 -3.49 -29.77 28.19
CA SER A 144 -2.53 -29.96 27.08
C SER A 144 -1.90 -28.61 26.70
N ALA A 145 -0.64 -28.63 26.29
CA ALA A 145 0.04 -27.43 25.82
C ALA A 145 -0.67 -26.82 24.60
N LEU A 146 -1.24 -27.65 23.72
CA LEU A 146 -2.11 -27.21 22.63
C LEU A 146 -3.33 -26.41 23.15
N GLU A 147 -4.10 -26.97 24.08
CA GLU A 147 -5.26 -26.26 24.66
C GLU A 147 -4.81 -24.94 25.32
N THR A 148 -3.68 -24.97 26.02
CA THR A 148 -3.14 -23.79 26.72
C THR A 148 -2.85 -22.66 25.74
N VAL A 149 -2.13 -22.94 24.65
CA VAL A 149 -1.78 -21.94 23.62
C VAL A 149 -3.02 -21.45 22.87
N MET A 150 -4.05 -22.29 22.73
CA MET A 150 -5.30 -21.93 22.04
C MET A 150 -6.29 -21.13 22.91
N THR A 151 -6.21 -21.22 24.24
CA THR A 151 -7.23 -20.67 25.16
C THR A 151 -6.71 -19.62 26.14
N VAL A 152 -5.40 -19.50 26.31
CA VAL A 152 -4.77 -18.56 27.23
C VAL A 152 -3.99 -17.50 26.44
N LEU A 153 -4.36 -16.23 26.62
CA LEU A 153 -3.61 -15.11 26.06
C LEU A 153 -2.20 -15.06 26.69
N HIS A 154 -1.20 -14.74 25.87
CA HIS A 154 0.21 -14.68 26.27
C HIS A 154 0.79 -16.04 26.69
N ALA A 155 0.22 -17.15 26.20
CA ALA A 155 0.78 -18.48 26.38
C ALA A 155 1.46 -18.95 25.08
N GLY A 156 2.75 -19.25 25.15
CA GLY A 156 3.50 -19.74 23.99
C GLY A 156 4.96 -20.05 24.31
N GLY A 157 5.58 -20.88 23.49
CA GLY A 157 7.00 -21.25 23.64
C GLY A 157 7.98 -20.16 23.24
N LYS A 158 7.52 -18.92 23.03
CA LYS A 158 8.26 -17.78 22.45
C LYS A 158 8.76 -16.76 23.49
N PHE A 159 8.46 -16.96 24.78
CA PHE A 159 8.78 -16.04 25.89
C PHE A 159 10.00 -16.47 26.74
N GLY A 160 10.71 -17.52 26.35
CA GLY A 160 11.69 -18.20 27.22
C GLY A 160 13.14 -17.70 27.15
N GLY A 161 13.44 -16.65 26.40
CA GLY A 161 14.83 -16.22 26.16
C GLY A 161 15.69 -17.38 25.64
N GLU A 162 16.84 -17.65 26.28
CA GLU A 162 17.72 -18.77 25.91
C GLU A 162 17.09 -20.18 26.09
N ALA A 163 16.07 -20.31 26.95
CA ALA A 163 15.31 -21.55 27.18
C ALA A 163 14.04 -21.66 26.31
N SER A 164 13.81 -20.70 25.42
CA SER A 164 12.69 -20.67 24.47
C SER A 164 12.81 -21.78 23.42
N GLY A 165 11.67 -22.32 22.97
CA GLY A 165 11.61 -23.24 21.83
C GLY A 165 11.96 -22.59 20.48
N TYR A 166 12.08 -21.25 20.48
CA TYR A 166 12.44 -20.40 19.34
C TYR A 166 13.53 -19.40 19.76
N LYS A 167 14.66 -19.39 19.04
CA LYS A 167 15.75 -18.42 19.26
C LYS A 167 15.46 -17.05 18.63
N VAL A 168 14.69 -17.02 17.54
CA VAL A 168 14.24 -15.82 16.83
C VAL A 168 12.83 -16.13 16.32
N SER A 169 11.87 -15.24 16.55
CA SER A 169 10.48 -15.39 16.07
C SER A 169 9.81 -14.04 15.84
N GLY A 170 8.95 -13.91 14.83
CA GLY A 170 8.15 -12.70 14.61
C GLY A 170 6.98 -12.55 15.60
N GLY A 171 6.46 -13.67 16.10
CA GLY A 171 5.31 -13.69 17.01
C GLY A 171 5.67 -13.51 18.49
N LEU A 172 5.82 -12.29 18.98
CA LEU A 172 6.31 -12.07 20.35
C LEU A 172 5.25 -12.04 21.46
N HIS A 173 3.98 -11.87 21.10
CA HIS A 173 2.95 -11.56 22.11
C HIS A 173 2.22 -12.81 22.62
N GLY A 174 2.42 -13.98 22.02
CA GLY A 174 1.76 -15.25 22.42
C GLY A 174 0.23 -15.17 22.46
N VAL A 175 -0.36 -14.31 21.63
CA VAL A 175 -1.81 -14.10 21.52
C VAL A 175 -2.37 -14.49 20.15
N GLY A 176 -1.52 -14.61 19.12
CA GLY A 176 -1.94 -14.78 17.72
C GLY A 176 -2.97 -15.87 17.50
N VAL A 177 -2.59 -17.13 17.74
CA VAL A 177 -3.48 -18.28 17.48
C VAL A 177 -4.69 -18.34 18.43
N SER A 178 -4.55 -17.84 19.66
CA SER A 178 -5.67 -17.72 20.60
C SER A 178 -6.69 -16.64 20.15
N VAL A 179 -6.23 -15.57 19.49
CA VAL A 179 -7.11 -14.55 18.89
C VAL A 179 -7.83 -15.13 17.67
N VAL A 180 -7.14 -15.93 16.85
CA VAL A 180 -7.79 -16.69 15.75
C VAL A 180 -8.88 -17.59 16.31
N ASN A 181 -8.60 -18.33 17.39
CA ASN A 181 -9.58 -19.16 18.07
C ASN A 181 -10.78 -18.36 18.60
N ALA A 182 -10.51 -17.23 19.25
CA ALA A 182 -11.55 -16.35 19.80
C ALA A 182 -12.46 -15.78 18.72
N LEU A 183 -11.91 -15.40 17.56
CA LEU A 183 -12.62 -14.69 16.48
C LEU A 183 -13.13 -15.62 15.37
N SER A 184 -13.01 -16.93 15.56
CA SER A 184 -13.57 -17.94 14.66
C SER A 184 -14.86 -18.52 15.25
N GLU A 185 -15.79 -18.91 14.38
CA GLU A 185 -16.95 -19.70 14.78
C GLU A 185 -16.49 -21.07 15.28
N TRP A 186 -15.60 -21.72 14.52
CA TRP A 186 -14.93 -22.94 14.93
C TRP A 186 -13.49 -22.99 14.46
N VAL A 187 -12.66 -23.73 15.20
CA VAL A 187 -11.27 -24.06 14.86
C VAL A 187 -11.04 -25.55 15.08
N ASP A 188 -10.39 -26.21 14.14
CA ASP A 188 -9.89 -27.59 14.23
C ASP A 188 -8.37 -27.55 14.07
N VAL A 189 -7.65 -28.03 15.10
CA VAL A 189 -6.20 -28.13 15.08
C VAL A 189 -5.79 -29.58 15.06
N ARG A 190 -4.92 -29.95 14.13
CA ARG A 190 -4.28 -31.27 14.03
C ARG A 190 -2.78 -31.13 14.18
N VAL A 191 -2.20 -31.91 15.07
CA VAL A 191 -0.76 -31.96 15.34
C VAL A 191 -0.25 -33.35 14.99
N ARG A 192 0.77 -33.40 14.12
CA ARG A 192 1.46 -34.62 13.70
C ARG A 192 2.85 -34.60 14.33
N ARG A 193 3.02 -35.36 15.41
CA ARG A 193 4.25 -35.34 16.20
C ARG A 193 4.49 -36.70 16.85
N ASP A 194 5.75 -37.13 16.90
CA ASP A 194 6.19 -38.37 17.53
C ASP A 194 5.47 -39.64 17.01
N GLY A 195 5.06 -39.63 15.73
CA GLY A 195 4.35 -40.75 15.11
C GLY A 195 2.86 -40.84 15.46
N GLU A 196 2.33 -39.88 16.22
CA GLU A 196 0.91 -39.78 16.56
C GLU A 196 0.28 -38.56 15.88
N VAL A 197 -1.03 -38.66 15.60
CA VAL A 197 -1.86 -37.54 15.15
C VAL A 197 -2.82 -37.20 16.26
N LYS A 198 -2.78 -35.96 16.76
CA LYS A 198 -3.70 -35.47 17.79
C LYS A 198 -4.52 -34.31 17.27
N THR A 199 -5.82 -34.30 17.57
CA THR A 199 -6.77 -33.26 17.15
C THR A 199 -7.53 -32.67 18.33
N MET A 200 -7.82 -31.37 18.23
CA MET A 200 -8.68 -30.65 19.16
C MET A 200 -9.53 -29.63 18.42
N LYS A 201 -10.82 -29.57 18.76
CA LYS A 201 -11.79 -28.63 18.20
C LYS A 201 -12.22 -27.60 19.22
N PHE A 202 -12.46 -26.39 18.72
CA PHE A 202 -12.89 -25.25 19.51
C PHE A 202 -14.07 -24.56 18.82
N ASN A 203 -14.97 -24.01 19.61
CA ASN A 203 -16.09 -23.19 19.17
C ASN A 203 -16.01 -21.83 19.86
N ARG A 204 -15.78 -20.76 19.09
CA ARG A 204 -15.66 -19.38 19.60
C ARG A 204 -14.70 -19.24 20.80
N GLY A 205 -13.54 -19.89 20.73
CA GLY A 205 -12.53 -19.87 21.78
C GLY A 205 -12.67 -20.94 22.87
N VAL A 206 -13.77 -21.69 22.89
CA VAL A 206 -14.05 -22.71 23.92
C VAL A 206 -13.76 -24.12 23.38
N PRO A 207 -13.01 -24.98 24.08
CA PRO A 207 -12.77 -26.35 23.63
C PRO A 207 -14.06 -27.19 23.65
N GLU A 208 -14.32 -27.94 22.58
CA GLU A 208 -15.50 -28.82 22.46
C GLU A 208 -15.31 -30.19 23.14
N GLY A 209 -14.09 -30.50 23.58
CA GLY A 209 -13.75 -31.73 24.26
C GLY A 209 -12.25 -31.85 24.51
N GLU A 210 -11.81 -32.98 25.04
CA GLU A 210 -10.39 -33.24 25.30
C GLU A 210 -9.60 -33.54 24.01
N LEU A 211 -8.28 -33.46 24.12
CA LEU A 211 -7.35 -33.80 23.04
C LEU A 211 -7.52 -35.27 22.64
N ARG A 212 -7.81 -35.52 21.36
CA ARG A 212 -8.06 -36.86 20.82
C ARG A 212 -6.91 -37.33 19.95
N THR A 213 -6.55 -38.60 20.06
CA THR A 213 -5.61 -39.25 19.13
C THR A 213 -6.41 -39.84 17.96
N VAL A 214 -5.96 -39.60 16.73
CA VAL A 214 -6.58 -40.06 15.49
C VAL A 214 -5.67 -41.09 14.84
N GLU A 215 -6.25 -42.11 14.18
CA GLU A 215 -5.48 -43.09 13.44
C GLU A 215 -4.84 -42.46 12.19
N ILE A 216 -3.61 -42.85 11.87
CA ILE A 216 -2.79 -42.26 10.80
C ILE A 216 -3.43 -42.48 9.42
N GLU A 217 -4.19 -43.57 9.22
CA GLU A 217 -4.85 -43.88 7.95
C GLU A 217 -5.93 -42.85 7.55
N ASP A 218 -6.49 -42.13 8.53
CA ASP A 218 -7.51 -41.09 8.35
C ASP A 218 -6.92 -39.69 8.08
N ASP A 219 -5.59 -39.51 8.20
CA ASP A 219 -4.95 -38.20 8.10
C ASP A 219 -4.30 -37.97 6.72
N LYS A 220 -5.14 -37.68 5.73
CA LYS A 220 -4.73 -37.27 4.36
C LYS A 220 -4.59 -35.76 4.20
N ASP A 221 -4.17 -35.06 5.25
CA ASP A 221 -4.16 -33.60 5.23
C ASP A 221 -2.93 -33.09 4.46
N GLN A 222 -3.16 -32.84 3.17
CA GLN A 222 -2.24 -32.11 2.29
C GLN A 222 -0.84 -32.75 2.10
N GLY A 223 -0.69 -34.02 2.48
CA GLY A 223 0.56 -34.79 2.32
C GLY A 223 1.60 -34.54 3.39
N PHE A 224 1.22 -34.00 4.56
CA PHE A 224 2.14 -33.82 5.69
C PHE A 224 2.15 -35.05 6.61
N THR A 225 3.35 -35.48 7.02
CA THR A 225 3.55 -36.59 7.99
C THR A 225 4.07 -36.10 9.35
N LYS A 226 4.38 -34.80 9.46
CA LYS A 226 4.80 -34.08 10.67
C LYS A 226 4.34 -32.63 10.57
N GLY A 227 4.24 -31.94 11.70
CA GLY A 227 3.90 -30.51 11.77
C GLY A 227 2.48 -30.24 12.28
N THR A 228 1.95 -29.05 12.01
CA THR A 228 0.63 -28.63 12.48
C THR A 228 -0.26 -28.23 11.30
N SER A 229 -1.54 -28.56 11.40
CA SER A 229 -2.59 -27.99 10.54
C SER A 229 -3.63 -27.29 11.41
N VAL A 230 -3.93 -26.05 11.08
CA VAL A 230 -4.97 -25.24 11.74
C VAL A 230 -6.00 -24.88 10.69
N THR A 231 -7.21 -25.39 10.86
CA THR A 231 -8.38 -25.04 10.04
C THR A 231 -9.33 -24.20 10.87
N PHE A 232 -9.76 -23.04 10.34
CA PHE A 232 -10.70 -22.18 11.04
C PHE A 232 -11.72 -21.54 10.10
N LEU A 233 -12.92 -21.30 10.62
CA LEU A 233 -13.96 -20.51 9.97
C LEU A 233 -14.15 -19.20 10.75
N PRO A 234 -13.85 -18.03 10.17
CA PRO A 234 -14.06 -16.73 10.81
C PRO A 234 -15.51 -16.54 11.25
N ASP A 235 -15.73 -15.91 12.41
CA ASP A 235 -17.08 -15.68 12.93
C ASP A 235 -17.77 -14.54 12.18
N SER A 236 -18.82 -14.88 11.43
CA SER A 236 -19.66 -13.93 10.69
C SER A 236 -20.33 -12.86 11.57
N LEU A 237 -20.42 -13.08 12.89
CA LEU A 237 -20.91 -12.06 13.83
C LEU A 237 -19.89 -10.95 14.10
N VAL A 238 -18.61 -11.24 13.92
CA VAL A 238 -17.49 -10.31 14.16
C VAL A 238 -17.10 -9.60 12.86
N PHE A 239 -16.96 -10.35 11.77
CA PHE A 239 -16.48 -9.81 10.50
C PHE A 239 -17.62 -9.33 9.62
N LYS A 240 -17.62 -8.03 9.34
CA LYS A 240 -18.66 -7.35 8.58
C LYS A 240 -18.08 -6.52 7.44
N GLY A 241 -18.77 -6.50 6.31
CA GLY A 241 -18.50 -5.64 5.16
C GLY A 241 -18.82 -4.17 5.45
N GLU A 242 -18.51 -3.30 4.49
CA GLU A 242 -18.76 -1.85 4.59
C GLU A 242 -20.26 -1.50 4.67
N ASP A 243 -21.10 -2.39 4.15
CA ASP A 243 -22.55 -2.37 4.23
C ASP A 243 -23.11 -2.87 5.58
N GLY A 244 -22.24 -3.38 6.46
CA GLY A 244 -22.61 -3.96 7.75
C GLY A 244 -23.10 -5.40 7.68
N GLU A 245 -23.12 -6.01 6.50
CA GLU A 245 -23.46 -7.43 6.30
C GLU A 245 -22.27 -8.33 6.65
N ALA A 246 -22.53 -9.60 6.96
CA ALA A 246 -21.46 -10.54 7.25
C ALA A 246 -20.56 -10.76 6.01
N SER A 247 -19.26 -10.53 6.16
CA SER A 247 -18.28 -10.73 5.07
C SER A 247 -17.08 -11.51 5.59
N ILE A 248 -16.99 -12.78 5.16
CA ILE A 248 -15.90 -13.71 5.49
C ILE A 248 -15.16 -14.17 4.23
N GLU A 249 -15.25 -13.40 3.16
CA GLU A 249 -14.59 -13.73 1.90
C GLU A 249 -13.13 -13.29 1.90
N PHE A 250 -12.23 -14.25 1.73
CA PHE A 250 -10.79 -14.00 1.58
C PHE A 250 -10.46 -13.58 0.14
N GLU A 251 -9.58 -12.59 0.00
CA GLU A 251 -9.02 -12.14 -1.28
C GLU A 251 -7.73 -12.92 -1.55
N ALA A 252 -7.76 -13.86 -2.49
CA ALA A 252 -6.62 -14.70 -2.82
C ALA A 252 -5.39 -13.87 -3.23
N GLU A 253 -5.59 -12.76 -3.95
CA GLU A 253 -4.52 -11.88 -4.42
C GLU A 253 -3.73 -11.25 -3.28
N ARG A 254 -4.38 -10.95 -2.14
CA ARG A 254 -3.69 -10.44 -0.95
C ARG A 254 -2.82 -11.51 -0.31
N LEU A 255 -3.30 -12.76 -0.31
CA LEU A 255 -2.54 -13.88 0.21
C LEU A 255 -1.31 -14.17 -0.67
N VAL A 256 -1.51 -14.22 -1.99
CA VAL A 256 -0.44 -14.41 -2.99
C VAL A 256 0.71 -13.44 -2.76
N GLY A 257 0.45 -12.13 -2.71
CA GLY A 257 1.51 -11.13 -2.62
C GLY A 257 2.40 -11.26 -1.37
N ARG A 258 1.79 -11.59 -0.22
CA ARG A 258 2.52 -11.73 1.05
C ARG A 258 3.20 -13.11 1.18
N MET A 259 2.59 -14.18 0.67
CA MET A 259 3.23 -15.50 0.61
C MET A 259 4.44 -15.51 -0.32
N ASP A 260 4.34 -14.84 -1.46
CA ASP A 260 5.45 -14.65 -2.40
C ASP A 260 6.63 -13.90 -1.73
N GLU A 261 6.33 -12.81 -1.01
CA GLU A 261 7.32 -12.07 -0.22
C GLU A 261 8.00 -12.94 0.86
N LEU A 262 7.22 -13.75 1.60
CA LEU A 262 7.77 -14.64 2.63
C LEU A 262 8.67 -15.75 2.05
N ALA A 263 8.35 -16.27 0.87
CA ALA A 263 9.19 -17.24 0.16
C ALA A 263 10.55 -16.63 -0.25
N TYR A 264 10.59 -15.34 -0.61
CA TYR A 264 11.86 -14.64 -0.86
C TYR A 264 12.69 -14.37 0.40
N LEU A 265 12.03 -14.12 1.54
CA LEU A 265 12.72 -13.84 2.80
C LEU A 265 13.34 -15.09 3.43
N ASN A 266 12.81 -16.27 3.10
CA ASN A 266 13.24 -17.54 3.68
C ASN A 266 13.76 -18.47 2.58
N ASP A 267 15.08 -18.51 2.40
CA ASP A 267 15.70 -19.35 1.39
C ASP A 267 15.36 -20.84 1.61
N GLY A 268 14.94 -21.52 0.55
CA GLY A 268 14.49 -22.92 0.60
C GLY A 268 13.06 -23.15 1.10
N LEU A 269 12.29 -22.10 1.45
CA LEU A 269 10.88 -22.23 1.81
C LEU A 269 10.00 -22.42 0.57
N LYS A 270 9.21 -23.50 0.55
CA LYS A 270 8.14 -23.71 -0.42
C LYS A 270 6.79 -23.32 0.18
N MET A 271 6.16 -22.28 -0.36
CA MET A 271 4.79 -21.90 0.01
C MET A 271 3.81 -22.28 -1.10
N ILE A 272 2.64 -22.80 -0.74
CA ILE A 272 1.59 -23.14 -1.70
C ILE A 272 0.27 -22.52 -1.24
N LEU A 273 -0.40 -21.77 -2.13
CA LEU A 273 -1.77 -21.32 -1.94
C LEU A 273 -2.70 -22.18 -2.81
N ARG A 274 -3.68 -22.82 -2.19
CA ARG A 274 -4.73 -23.57 -2.86
C ARG A 274 -6.06 -22.86 -2.69
N ASP A 275 -6.67 -22.45 -3.77
CA ASP A 275 -8.04 -21.96 -3.77
C ASP A 275 -8.98 -23.06 -4.25
N LEU A 276 -9.71 -23.65 -3.30
CA LEU A 276 -10.66 -24.74 -3.51
C LEU A 276 -12.11 -24.27 -3.31
N ARG A 277 -12.37 -22.96 -3.34
CA ARG A 277 -13.72 -22.41 -3.20
C ARG A 277 -14.62 -22.77 -4.39
N ASP A 278 -14.05 -22.80 -5.60
CA ASP A 278 -14.69 -23.34 -6.80
C ASP A 278 -14.12 -24.75 -7.09
N PRO A 279 -14.84 -25.83 -6.73
CA PRO A 279 -14.36 -27.20 -6.93
C PRO A 279 -14.22 -27.58 -8.41
N GLU A 280 -14.90 -26.89 -9.33
CA GLU A 280 -14.78 -27.13 -10.77
C GLU A 280 -13.53 -26.46 -11.35
N LYS A 281 -12.96 -25.47 -10.64
CA LYS A 281 -11.78 -24.70 -11.07
C LYS A 281 -10.82 -24.44 -9.90
N PRO A 282 -10.19 -25.48 -9.34
CA PRO A 282 -9.20 -25.29 -8.29
C PRO A 282 -7.99 -24.52 -8.85
N VAL A 283 -7.56 -23.50 -8.12
CA VAL A 283 -6.36 -22.71 -8.46
C VAL A 283 -5.27 -23.02 -7.46
N GLU A 284 -4.09 -23.43 -7.94
CA GLU A 284 -2.91 -23.64 -7.10
C GLU A 284 -1.81 -22.66 -7.53
N SER A 285 -1.26 -21.93 -6.56
CA SER A 285 -0.12 -21.04 -6.74
C SER A 285 1.03 -21.51 -5.87
N GLU A 286 2.18 -21.79 -6.48
CA GLU A 286 3.38 -22.25 -5.80
C GLU A 286 4.44 -21.15 -5.81
N PHE A 287 5.06 -20.90 -4.65
CA PHE A 287 6.12 -19.92 -4.45
C PHE A 287 7.34 -20.63 -3.87
N PHE A 288 8.43 -20.62 -4.63
CA PHE A 288 9.73 -21.15 -4.24
C PHE A 288 10.80 -20.37 -5.00
N HIS A 289 11.64 -19.63 -4.26
CA HIS A 289 12.62 -18.72 -4.85
C HIS A 289 14.01 -19.05 -4.34
N GLU A 290 14.86 -19.53 -5.25
CA GLU A 290 16.28 -19.70 -4.97
C GLU A 290 16.99 -18.34 -5.01
N GLY A 291 17.90 -18.08 -4.06
CA GLY A 291 18.69 -16.84 -4.01
C GLY A 291 18.09 -15.74 -3.12
N GLY A 292 16.98 -16.01 -2.43
CA GLY A 292 16.43 -15.20 -1.35
C GLY A 292 16.33 -13.69 -1.65
N LEU A 293 16.94 -12.86 -0.80
CA LEU A 293 16.91 -11.40 -0.94
C LEU A 293 17.51 -10.89 -2.25
N ALA A 294 18.47 -11.61 -2.86
CA ALA A 294 19.05 -11.23 -4.13
C ALA A 294 18.01 -11.32 -5.25
N ALA A 295 17.32 -12.47 -5.33
CA ALA A 295 16.23 -12.68 -6.28
C ALA A 295 15.08 -11.69 -6.05
N TYR A 296 14.78 -11.37 -4.78
CA TYR A 296 13.75 -10.38 -4.47
C TYR A 296 14.13 -8.97 -4.93
N SER A 297 15.38 -8.57 -4.73
CA SER A 297 15.89 -7.27 -5.22
C SER A 297 15.81 -7.18 -6.74
N GLN A 298 16.08 -8.29 -7.43
CA GLN A 298 15.98 -8.38 -8.88
C GLN A 298 14.52 -8.28 -9.34
N LEU A 299 13.57 -8.90 -8.63
CA LEU A 299 12.14 -8.77 -8.94
C LEU A 299 11.68 -7.31 -8.82
N LEU A 300 12.00 -6.64 -7.72
CA LEU A 300 11.61 -5.24 -7.49
C LEU A 300 12.22 -4.29 -8.54
N CYS A 301 13.44 -4.58 -8.96
CA CYS A 301 14.16 -3.82 -9.97
C CYS A 301 14.08 -4.44 -11.37
N GLN A 302 13.22 -5.43 -11.62
CA GLN A 302 13.10 -6.07 -12.94
C GLN A 302 12.74 -5.00 -13.98
N SER A 303 12.00 -3.99 -13.52
CA SER A 303 11.59 -2.84 -14.30
C SER A 303 12.66 -1.78 -14.56
N LYS A 304 13.88 -1.94 -14.04
CA LYS A 304 14.87 -0.87 -13.88
C LYS A 304 16.22 -1.24 -14.48
N THR A 305 16.98 -0.24 -14.85
CA THR A 305 18.32 -0.42 -15.41
C THR A 305 19.34 -0.41 -14.28
N PRO A 306 19.96 -1.57 -13.94
CA PRO A 306 20.94 -1.61 -12.88
C PRO A 306 22.15 -0.72 -13.19
N LEU A 307 22.63 -0.02 -12.17
CA LEU A 307 23.81 0.82 -12.26
C LEU A 307 25.09 -0.02 -12.28
N ILE A 308 25.08 -1.16 -11.59
CA ILE A 308 26.20 -2.11 -11.52
C ILE A 308 25.87 -3.28 -12.45
N ASN A 309 26.76 -3.63 -13.38
CA ASN A 309 26.60 -4.78 -14.26
C ASN A 309 27.76 -5.77 -14.06
N SER A 310 27.47 -7.08 -13.99
CA SER A 310 28.51 -8.13 -13.95
C SER A 310 29.36 -8.19 -15.23
N SER A 311 28.81 -7.72 -16.35
CA SER A 311 29.27 -7.95 -17.71
C SER A 311 30.05 -6.81 -18.34
N ASP A 312 30.47 -5.79 -17.57
CA ASP A 312 31.15 -4.63 -18.16
C ASP A 312 32.46 -5.09 -18.84
N GLY A 313 32.41 -5.13 -20.18
CA GLY A 313 33.29 -5.85 -21.10
C GLY A 313 34.71 -5.29 -21.24
N SER A 314 35.22 -4.69 -20.17
CA SER A 314 36.64 -4.36 -20.06
C SER A 314 37.46 -5.65 -20.03
N LYS A 315 38.58 -5.68 -20.76
CA LYS A 315 39.54 -6.79 -20.71
C LYS A 315 40.07 -6.90 -19.28
N LYS A 316 39.44 -7.75 -18.45
CA LYS A 316 39.80 -7.96 -17.05
C LYS A 316 41.25 -8.42 -16.98
N THR A 317 42.10 -7.65 -16.33
CA THR A 317 43.48 -8.06 -16.06
C THR A 317 43.48 -9.20 -15.03
N ARG A 318 44.58 -9.96 -14.94
CA ARG A 318 44.72 -11.05 -13.95
C ARG A 318 44.51 -10.56 -12.51
N LYS A 319 44.79 -9.27 -12.25
CA LYS A 319 44.57 -8.60 -10.96
C LYS A 319 43.08 -8.31 -10.72
N ASP A 320 42.32 -7.94 -11.75
CA ASP A 320 40.88 -7.68 -11.65
C ASP A 320 40.08 -8.97 -11.40
N GLN A 321 40.51 -10.09 -11.98
CA GLN A 321 39.94 -11.42 -11.68
C GLN A 321 40.17 -11.83 -10.22
N GLN A 322 41.38 -11.64 -9.71
CA GLN A 322 41.72 -11.99 -8.32
C GLN A 322 41.00 -11.10 -7.29
N SER A 323 40.75 -9.84 -7.62
CA SER A 323 39.93 -8.92 -6.81
C SER A 323 38.45 -9.30 -6.85
N ALA A 324 37.93 -9.68 -8.02
CA ALA A 324 36.52 -10.07 -8.18
C ALA A 324 36.17 -11.36 -7.42
N GLU A 325 37.06 -12.35 -7.39
CA GLU A 325 36.85 -13.60 -6.62
C GLU A 325 36.71 -13.33 -5.11
N LYS A 326 37.44 -12.37 -4.54
CA LYS A 326 37.40 -12.06 -3.10
C LYS A 326 36.09 -11.45 -2.62
N VAL A 327 35.38 -10.74 -3.50
CA VAL A 327 34.10 -10.09 -3.19
C VAL A 327 32.92 -10.69 -3.94
N ALA A 328 33.11 -11.85 -4.59
CA ALA A 328 32.06 -12.51 -5.35
C ALA A 328 30.82 -12.84 -4.50
N HIS A 329 31.02 -13.18 -3.22
CA HIS A 329 29.94 -13.43 -2.26
C HIS A 329 29.10 -12.18 -1.91
N LEU A 330 29.61 -10.98 -2.19
CA LEU A 330 28.91 -9.71 -1.96
C LEU A 330 28.15 -9.21 -3.18
N LEU A 331 28.16 -9.96 -4.27
CA LEU A 331 27.42 -9.63 -5.48
C LEU A 331 26.48 -10.79 -5.81
N SER A 332 25.26 -10.46 -6.23
CA SER A 332 24.34 -11.43 -6.79
C SER A 332 24.91 -12.04 -8.08
N ASP A 333 24.32 -13.16 -8.52
CA ASP A 333 24.75 -13.84 -9.76
C ASP A 333 24.58 -12.97 -11.01
N ASP A 334 23.59 -12.08 -11.03
CA ASP A 334 23.43 -11.07 -12.09
C ASP A 334 24.44 -9.90 -11.97
N GLY A 335 25.13 -9.81 -10.81
CA GLY A 335 26.10 -8.81 -10.40
C GLY A 335 25.55 -7.40 -10.24
N GLY A 336 24.23 -7.23 -10.24
CA GLY A 336 23.58 -5.92 -10.08
C GLY A 336 23.20 -5.59 -8.64
N SER A 337 23.15 -6.58 -7.74
CA SER A 337 22.81 -6.40 -6.33
C SER A 337 24.01 -6.67 -5.45
N ILE A 338 24.21 -5.80 -4.45
CA ILE A 338 25.21 -5.93 -3.41
C ILE A 338 24.57 -6.63 -2.22
N MET A 339 25.14 -7.75 -1.80
CA MET A 339 24.66 -8.59 -0.71
C MET A 339 25.54 -8.37 0.52
N CYS A 340 24.95 -7.90 1.62
CA CYS A 340 25.63 -7.76 2.89
C CYS A 340 24.90 -8.62 3.93
N ALA A 341 25.56 -9.66 4.44
CA ALA A 341 25.00 -10.52 5.48
C ALA A 341 26.02 -10.75 6.59
N GLY A 342 25.55 -10.77 7.84
CA GLY A 342 26.42 -10.98 8.99
C GLY A 342 25.64 -11.03 10.29
N SER A 343 26.31 -11.43 11.37
CA SER A 343 25.75 -11.42 12.72
C SER A 343 26.72 -10.74 13.67
N THR A 344 26.20 -9.92 14.57
CA THR A 344 27.03 -9.32 15.61
C THR A 344 27.48 -10.37 16.62
N LYS A 345 28.71 -10.22 17.12
CA LYS A 345 29.15 -11.03 18.24
C LYS A 345 28.32 -10.67 19.48
N PRO A 346 27.96 -11.66 20.31
CA PRO A 346 27.34 -11.37 21.60
C PRO A 346 28.32 -10.53 22.44
N ASP A 347 27.90 -9.32 22.81
CA ASP A 347 28.59 -8.49 23.80
C ASP A 347 27.90 -8.66 25.15
N LYS A 348 28.58 -8.34 26.26
CA LYS A 348 28.07 -8.58 27.62
C LYS A 348 26.70 -7.92 27.84
N GLY A 349 25.63 -8.71 27.69
CA GLY A 349 24.24 -8.31 27.92
C GLY A 349 23.42 -8.00 26.65
N THR A 350 24.00 -8.08 25.44
CA THR A 350 23.29 -7.80 24.18
C THR A 350 23.19 -9.06 23.31
N PRO A 351 21.98 -9.53 22.97
CA PRO A 351 21.82 -10.69 22.11
C PRO A 351 22.37 -10.42 20.70
N PRO A 352 22.85 -11.47 19.99
CA PRO A 352 23.34 -11.32 18.63
C PRO A 352 22.19 -10.91 17.70
N VAL A 353 22.46 -9.94 16.82
CA VAL A 353 21.52 -9.51 15.78
C VAL A 353 22.04 -10.02 14.45
N ALA A 354 21.23 -10.81 13.75
CA ALA A 354 21.51 -11.23 12.39
C ALA A 354 20.98 -10.17 11.41
N VAL A 355 21.80 -9.80 10.45
CA VAL A 355 21.53 -8.74 9.46
C VAL A 355 21.71 -9.34 8.08
N SER A 356 20.75 -9.13 7.19
CA SER A 356 20.82 -9.51 5.78
C SER A 356 20.23 -8.37 4.94
N VAL A 357 21.03 -7.85 4.02
CA VAL A 357 20.68 -6.68 3.22
C VAL A 357 21.05 -6.92 1.76
N ALA A 358 20.11 -6.62 0.87
CA ALA A 358 20.35 -6.54 -0.57
C ALA A 358 20.23 -5.08 -1.01
N LEU A 359 21.24 -4.54 -1.69
CA LEU A 359 21.29 -3.17 -2.18
C LEU A 359 21.46 -3.15 -3.70
N ARG A 360 20.60 -2.42 -4.41
CA ARG A 360 20.67 -2.28 -5.86
C ARG A 360 20.46 -0.83 -6.25
N TRP A 361 21.45 -0.23 -6.90
CA TRP A 361 21.28 1.08 -7.51
C TRP A 361 20.80 0.93 -8.95
N SER A 362 19.84 1.77 -9.35
CA SER A 362 19.34 1.86 -10.72
C SER A 362 19.65 3.22 -11.33
N SER A 363 20.10 3.27 -12.58
CA SER A 363 20.48 4.52 -13.25
C SER A 363 19.26 5.38 -13.59
N ASP A 364 18.13 4.76 -13.88
CA ASP A 364 16.85 5.36 -14.30
C ASP A 364 15.88 5.68 -13.13
N MET A 365 16.28 5.42 -11.89
CA MET A 365 15.51 5.80 -10.70
C MET A 365 16.04 7.07 -10.03
N TYR A 366 15.11 7.92 -9.58
CA TYR A 366 15.35 9.21 -8.92
C TYR A 366 14.82 9.27 -7.48
N SER A 367 14.31 8.16 -6.95
CA SER A 367 13.84 8.03 -5.56
C SER A 367 14.47 6.81 -4.90
N GLU A 368 14.56 6.83 -3.58
CA GLU A 368 14.91 5.64 -2.80
C GLU A 368 13.67 4.75 -2.61
N SER A 369 13.87 3.44 -2.57
CA SER A 369 12.85 2.44 -2.22
C SER A 369 13.46 1.46 -1.24
N ILE A 370 13.01 1.48 0.01
CA ILE A 370 13.56 0.63 1.08
C ILE A 370 12.43 -0.23 1.62
N LEU A 371 12.55 -1.54 1.43
CA LEU A 371 11.73 -2.53 2.11
C LEU A 371 12.49 -3.03 3.34
N SER A 372 11.82 -3.05 4.49
CA SER A 372 12.45 -3.43 5.74
C SER A 372 11.61 -4.43 6.52
N PHE A 373 12.29 -5.39 7.12
CA PHE A 373 11.73 -6.53 7.81
C PHE A 373 12.48 -6.80 9.11
N CYS A 374 11.73 -7.13 10.15
CA CYS A 374 12.27 -7.69 11.39
C CYS A 374 11.56 -9.02 11.65
N ASN A 375 12.32 -10.11 11.73
CA ASN A 375 11.81 -11.47 11.91
C ASN A 375 10.67 -11.80 10.92
N ASN A 376 10.88 -11.55 9.62
CA ASN A 376 9.89 -11.71 8.54
C ASN A 376 8.63 -10.81 8.61
N ILE A 377 8.51 -9.95 9.61
CA ILE A 377 7.44 -8.95 9.72
C ILE A 377 7.87 -7.65 9.04
N ARG A 378 7.00 -7.10 8.19
CA ARG A 378 7.29 -5.88 7.44
C ARG A 378 7.15 -4.63 8.31
N THR A 379 8.26 -3.92 8.50
CA THR A 379 8.30 -2.64 9.23
C THR A 379 8.03 -1.48 8.26
N ARG A 380 6.74 -1.18 8.04
CA ARG A 380 6.29 -0.16 7.06
C ARG A 380 6.84 1.24 7.35
N ASP A 381 7.01 1.56 8.63
CA ASP A 381 7.45 2.87 9.09
C ASP A 381 8.97 2.90 9.38
N GLY A 382 9.68 1.81 9.08
CA GLY A 382 11.11 1.66 9.28
C GLY A 382 11.49 1.38 10.73
N GLY A 383 12.48 2.09 11.26
CA GLY A 383 12.99 1.92 12.63
C GLY A 383 14.51 1.91 12.70
N SER A 384 15.04 1.44 13.83
CA SER A 384 16.48 1.46 14.15
C SER A 384 17.38 0.82 13.09
N HIS A 385 16.94 -0.27 12.47
CA HIS A 385 17.64 -0.95 11.36
C HIS A 385 17.72 -0.10 10.09
N VAL A 386 16.63 0.56 9.71
CA VAL A 386 16.59 1.45 8.53
C VAL A 386 17.44 2.70 8.75
N ASP A 387 17.38 3.29 9.95
CA ASP A 387 18.19 4.45 10.29
C ASP A 387 19.70 4.10 10.28
N GLY A 388 20.06 2.94 10.82
CA GLY A 388 21.41 2.39 10.73
C GLY A 388 21.89 2.19 9.30
N LEU A 389 21.05 1.64 8.42
CA LEU A 389 21.33 1.50 6.99
C LEU A 389 21.65 2.85 6.34
N LYS A 390 20.73 3.83 6.48
CA LYS A 390 20.83 5.14 5.84
C LYS A 390 22.09 5.89 6.27
N ASN A 391 22.41 5.85 7.56
CA ASN A 391 23.59 6.48 8.13
C ASN A 391 24.87 5.78 7.67
N CYS A 392 24.90 4.44 7.67
CA CYS A 392 26.06 3.66 7.27
C CYS A 392 26.44 3.90 5.80
N ILE A 393 25.47 3.84 4.88
CA ILE A 393 25.71 4.07 3.45
C ILE A 393 26.30 5.48 3.24
N THR A 394 25.69 6.49 3.86
CA THR A 394 26.12 7.88 3.75
C THR A 394 27.56 8.06 4.25
N ARG A 395 27.89 7.47 5.42
CA ARG A 395 29.22 7.57 6.03
C ARG A 395 30.27 6.82 5.18
N THR A 396 29.97 5.60 4.77
CA THR A 396 30.93 4.71 4.10
C THR A 396 31.25 5.21 2.69
N VAL A 397 30.24 5.59 1.90
CA VAL A 397 30.47 6.14 0.54
C VAL A 397 31.28 7.43 0.59
N ASN A 398 30.98 8.35 1.51
CA ASN A 398 31.78 9.58 1.66
C ASN A 398 33.22 9.28 2.12
N ALA A 399 33.40 8.39 3.10
CA ALA A 399 34.73 8.04 3.61
C ALA A 399 35.60 7.38 2.52
N CYS A 400 35.06 6.39 1.81
CA CYS A 400 35.75 5.70 0.71
C CYS A 400 35.97 6.63 -0.48
N GLY A 401 35.00 7.49 -0.83
CA GLY A 401 35.10 8.46 -1.92
C GLY A 401 36.14 9.55 -1.67
N LEU A 402 36.31 10.01 -0.43
CA LEU A 402 37.37 10.93 -0.04
C LEU A 402 38.74 10.24 -0.05
N LYS A 403 38.84 9.01 0.48
CA LYS A 403 40.08 8.21 0.50
C LYS A 403 40.58 7.87 -0.91
N SER A 404 39.67 7.61 -1.85
CA SER A 404 40.01 7.32 -3.25
C SER A 404 40.28 8.56 -4.10
N GLY A 405 40.06 9.77 -3.56
CA GLY A 405 40.22 11.05 -4.28
C GLY A 405 39.12 11.35 -5.31
N LYS A 406 38.04 10.56 -5.33
CA LYS A 406 36.90 10.74 -6.25
C LYS A 406 35.95 11.83 -5.80
N ILE A 407 35.79 11.98 -4.49
CA ILE A 407 35.20 13.17 -3.89
C ILE A 407 36.37 14.09 -3.55
N LYS A 408 36.40 15.27 -4.17
CA LYS A 408 37.45 16.24 -3.86
C LYS A 408 37.21 16.81 -2.46
N ALA A 409 38.28 17.03 -1.70
CA ALA A 409 38.20 17.50 -0.31
C ALA A 409 37.57 18.91 -0.19
N ASP A 410 37.68 19.73 -1.23
CA ASP A 410 37.12 21.08 -1.34
C ASP A 410 35.62 21.10 -1.71
N ALA A 411 35.13 20.06 -2.39
CA ALA A 411 33.74 19.94 -2.82
C ALA A 411 32.75 19.62 -1.67
N GLY A 412 33.26 19.29 -0.48
CA GLY A 412 32.46 18.90 0.68
C GLY A 412 31.91 17.48 0.60
N ARG A 413 31.20 17.06 1.66
CA ARG A 413 30.56 15.73 1.72
C ARG A 413 29.23 15.75 0.96
N ILE A 414 28.93 14.67 0.26
CA ILE A 414 27.66 14.50 -0.44
C ILE A 414 26.58 14.13 0.59
N PRO A 415 25.46 14.88 0.66
CA PRO A 415 24.32 14.53 1.51
C PRO A 415 23.76 13.14 1.20
N GLY A 416 23.30 12.44 2.24
CA GLY A 416 22.86 11.05 2.12
C GLY A 416 21.66 10.83 1.20
N GLU A 417 20.78 11.82 1.05
CA GLU A 417 19.63 11.76 0.13
C GLU A 417 20.04 11.56 -1.33
N PHE A 418 21.15 12.19 -1.76
CA PHE A 418 21.65 12.05 -3.13
C PHE A 418 22.41 10.74 -3.35
N ILE A 419 23.06 10.22 -2.31
CA ILE A 419 23.74 8.92 -2.37
C ILE A 419 22.73 7.78 -2.52
N ARG A 420 21.57 7.91 -1.88
CA ARG A 420 20.48 6.93 -1.94
C ARG A 420 19.53 7.15 -3.12
N GLU A 421 19.77 8.16 -3.96
CA GLU A 421 18.96 8.37 -5.15
C GLU A 421 19.07 7.16 -6.10
N GLY A 422 17.91 6.54 -6.39
CA GLY A 422 17.84 5.34 -7.20
C GLY A 422 18.30 4.06 -6.51
N LEU A 423 18.44 4.07 -5.18
CA LEU A 423 18.69 2.88 -4.38
C LEU A 423 17.38 2.14 -4.11
N THR A 424 17.34 0.86 -4.48
CA THR A 424 16.40 -0.13 -3.95
C THR A 424 17.13 -0.99 -2.94
N ALA A 425 16.64 -1.01 -1.70
CA ALA A 425 17.21 -1.79 -0.61
C ALA A 425 16.17 -2.71 0.01
N ILE A 426 16.56 -3.96 0.27
CA ILE A 426 15.79 -4.88 1.09
C ILE A 426 16.60 -5.15 2.35
N VAL A 427 16.02 -4.89 3.51
CA VAL A 427 16.66 -5.02 4.82
C VAL A 427 15.90 -6.04 5.63
N ALA A 428 16.53 -7.16 5.98
CA ALA A 428 15.98 -8.15 6.89
C ALA A 428 16.87 -8.28 8.11
N VAL A 429 16.30 -8.10 9.31
CA VAL A 429 17.01 -8.30 10.58
C VAL A 429 16.32 -9.36 11.41
N ASN A 430 17.12 -10.21 12.04
CA ASN A 430 16.68 -11.23 12.96
C ASN A 430 17.11 -10.84 14.38
N VAL A 431 16.12 -10.53 15.21
CA VAL A 431 16.27 -10.01 16.58
C VAL A 431 15.61 -11.00 17.54
N MET A 432 16.25 -11.29 18.67
CA MET A 432 15.72 -12.24 19.65
C MET A 432 14.50 -11.68 20.39
N GLU A 433 14.58 -10.44 20.87
CA GLU A 433 13.51 -9.74 21.57
C GLU A 433 13.18 -8.40 20.87
N PRO A 434 12.48 -8.43 19.71
CA PRO A 434 12.07 -7.21 19.05
C PRO A 434 11.08 -6.39 19.88
N GLU A 435 11.32 -5.10 19.95
CA GLU A 435 10.41 -4.11 20.51
C GLU A 435 9.89 -3.25 19.36
N PHE A 436 8.57 -3.20 19.20
CA PHE A 436 7.94 -2.38 18.17
C PHE A 436 7.24 -1.17 18.78
N GLU A 437 7.28 -0.04 18.07
CA GLU A 437 6.47 1.12 18.43
C GLU A 437 5.01 0.85 18.01
N GLY A 438 4.13 0.66 19.00
CA GLY A 438 2.71 0.44 18.78
C GLY A 438 2.33 -0.98 18.34
N GLN A 439 1.03 -1.26 18.32
CA GLN A 439 0.49 -2.61 18.11
C GLN A 439 0.64 -3.14 16.68
N THR A 440 0.69 -2.25 15.69
CA THR A 440 0.76 -2.62 14.26
C THR A 440 2.12 -3.15 13.82
N LYS A 441 3.09 -3.28 14.74
CA LYS A 441 4.49 -3.69 14.49
C LYS A 441 5.14 -2.92 13.33
N GLY A 442 4.74 -1.66 13.15
CA GLY A 442 5.11 -0.85 11.99
C GLY A 442 6.54 -0.33 12.02
N ARG A 443 7.08 -0.08 13.22
CA ARG A 443 8.40 0.51 13.44
C ARG A 443 9.20 -0.23 14.51
N LEU A 444 10.46 -0.55 14.21
CA LEU A 444 11.37 -1.23 15.16
C LEU A 444 12.05 -0.24 16.11
N GLY A 445 11.91 -0.47 17.42
CA GLY A 445 12.38 0.40 18.50
C GLY A 445 13.71 0.00 19.14
N ASN A 446 14.20 -1.23 18.94
CA ASN A 446 15.44 -1.73 19.56
C ASN A 446 16.66 -0.84 19.25
N PRO A 447 17.26 -0.13 20.23
CA PRO A 447 18.37 0.77 19.99
C PRO A 447 19.67 0.06 19.57
N GLU A 448 19.88 -1.18 19.98
CA GLU A 448 21.04 -2.03 19.70
C GLU A 448 21.13 -2.52 18.25
N VAL A 449 20.00 -2.56 17.54
CA VAL A 449 19.94 -3.02 16.15
C VAL A 449 20.65 -2.04 15.21
N ARG A 450 20.62 -0.74 15.53
CA ARG A 450 21.28 0.31 14.73
C ARG A 450 22.80 0.16 14.68
N PRO A 451 23.55 0.10 15.81
CA PRO A 451 24.99 -0.12 15.77
C PRO A 451 25.35 -1.50 15.19
N ALA A 452 24.51 -2.52 15.38
CA ALA A 452 24.69 -3.83 14.75
C ALA A 452 24.64 -3.77 13.22
N MET A 453 23.60 -3.12 12.68
CA MET A 453 23.46 -2.86 11.24
C MET A 453 24.65 -2.09 10.68
N GLU A 454 25.06 -1.00 11.36
CA GLU A 454 26.21 -0.20 10.93
C GLU A 454 27.51 -1.00 10.89
N ALA A 455 27.76 -1.86 11.88
CA ALA A 455 29.00 -2.63 11.96
C ALA A 455 29.13 -3.64 10.82
N VAL A 456 28.05 -4.38 10.53
CA VAL A 456 28.02 -5.37 9.45
C VAL A 456 28.18 -4.67 8.10
N LEU A 457 27.35 -3.66 7.82
CA LEU A 457 27.41 -2.97 6.53
C LEU A 457 28.70 -2.22 6.30
N ALA A 458 29.25 -1.54 7.32
CA ALA A 458 30.49 -0.79 7.13
C ALA A 458 31.65 -1.72 6.75
N THR A 459 31.70 -2.92 7.34
CA THR A 459 32.73 -3.92 7.02
C THR A 459 32.61 -4.39 5.57
N GLU A 460 31.42 -4.85 5.18
CA GLU A 460 31.20 -5.41 3.84
C GLU A 460 31.30 -4.35 2.72
N LEU A 461 30.71 -3.17 2.91
CA LEU A 461 30.76 -2.09 1.91
C LEU A 461 32.17 -1.52 1.77
N THR A 462 32.93 -1.38 2.86
CA THR A 462 34.32 -0.93 2.78
C THR A 462 35.16 -1.95 2.02
N MET A 463 35.00 -3.24 2.32
CA MET A 463 35.67 -4.30 1.59
C MET A 463 35.32 -4.26 0.09
N LEU A 464 34.03 -4.15 -0.25
CA LEU A 464 33.59 -4.05 -1.63
C LEU A 464 34.22 -2.86 -2.34
N PHE A 465 34.20 -1.66 -1.76
CA PHE A 465 34.73 -0.46 -2.40
C PHE A 465 36.26 -0.45 -2.52
N GLU A 466 36.98 -1.15 -1.63
CA GLU A 466 38.44 -1.31 -1.74
C GLU A 466 38.83 -2.27 -2.86
N TRP A 467 38.08 -3.36 -3.06
CA TRP A 467 38.37 -4.37 -4.10
C TRP A 467 37.69 -4.07 -5.45
N ARG A 468 36.60 -3.31 -5.46
CA ARG A 468 35.82 -2.87 -6.63
C ARG A 468 35.61 -1.35 -6.62
N PRO A 469 36.68 -0.56 -6.87
CA PRO A 469 36.57 0.90 -6.90
C PRO A 469 35.71 1.42 -8.05
N ASP A 470 35.48 0.63 -9.09
CA ASP A 470 34.56 0.91 -10.19
C ASP A 470 33.12 1.09 -9.70
N VAL A 471 32.65 0.24 -8.79
CA VAL A 471 31.31 0.34 -8.19
C VAL A 471 31.17 1.62 -7.38
N LEU A 472 32.17 1.95 -6.57
CA LEU A 472 32.21 3.21 -5.81
C LEU A 472 32.13 4.42 -6.75
N ASN A 473 32.86 4.40 -7.85
CA ASN A 473 32.88 5.51 -8.81
C ASN A 473 31.50 5.75 -9.43
N LEU A 474 30.82 4.69 -9.88
CA LEU A 474 29.48 4.77 -10.47
C LEU A 474 28.47 5.38 -9.49
N ILE A 475 28.49 4.93 -8.22
CA ILE A 475 27.60 5.44 -7.18
C ILE A 475 27.89 6.93 -6.90
N VAL A 476 29.17 7.30 -6.76
CA VAL A 476 29.57 8.70 -6.49
C VAL A 476 29.23 9.62 -7.66
N GLU A 477 29.45 9.20 -8.90
CA GLU A 477 29.12 9.98 -10.10
C GLU A 477 27.61 10.23 -10.20
N LYS A 478 26.78 9.20 -9.98
CA LYS A 478 25.32 9.37 -9.91
C LYS A 478 24.91 10.33 -8.79
N ALA A 479 25.50 10.18 -7.61
CA ALA A 479 25.18 11.04 -6.46
C ALA A 479 25.58 12.52 -6.69
N GLN A 480 26.72 12.77 -7.34
CA GLN A 480 27.15 14.12 -7.73
C GLN A 480 26.22 14.73 -8.79
N ALA A 481 25.79 13.95 -9.77
CA ALA A 481 24.82 14.39 -10.77
C ALA A 481 23.47 14.74 -10.14
N ALA A 482 22.97 13.90 -9.23
CA ALA A 482 21.77 14.14 -8.43
C ALA A 482 21.87 15.43 -7.59
N GLN A 483 22.99 15.63 -6.90
CA GLN A 483 23.24 16.83 -6.11
C GLN A 483 23.27 18.10 -7.00
N ALA A 484 23.96 18.04 -8.15
CA ALA A 484 24.02 19.16 -9.08
C ALA A 484 22.62 19.50 -9.66
N ALA A 485 21.83 18.48 -10.03
CA ALA A 485 20.46 18.65 -10.48
C ALA A 485 19.58 19.27 -9.39
N SER A 486 19.70 18.83 -8.13
CA SER A 486 18.95 19.39 -7.01
C SER A 486 19.31 20.85 -6.72
N ILE A 487 20.60 21.22 -6.78
CA ILE A 487 21.06 22.61 -6.62
C ILE A 487 20.52 23.47 -7.78
N ALA A 488 20.57 22.98 -9.02
CA ALA A 488 20.02 23.66 -10.18
C ALA A 488 18.50 23.85 -10.05
N ALA A 489 17.79 22.80 -9.64
CA ALA A 489 16.35 22.84 -9.38
C ALA A 489 16.03 23.85 -8.28
N LYS A 490 16.78 23.86 -7.17
CA LYS A 490 16.61 24.83 -6.09
C LYS A 490 16.87 26.26 -6.56
N ALA A 491 17.92 26.50 -7.34
CA ALA A 491 18.20 27.81 -7.92
C ALA A 491 17.09 28.26 -8.88
N ALA A 492 16.55 27.35 -9.69
CA ALA A 492 15.41 27.62 -10.57
C ALA A 492 14.14 27.96 -9.77
N ARG A 493 13.82 27.16 -8.74
CA ARG A 493 12.71 27.43 -7.81
C ARG A 493 12.87 28.75 -7.09
N ASP A 494 14.06 29.06 -6.58
CA ASP A 494 14.33 30.32 -5.89
C ASP A 494 14.24 31.52 -6.84
N MET A 495 14.63 31.34 -8.11
CA MET A 495 14.43 32.35 -9.15
C MET A 495 12.93 32.58 -9.44
N VAL A 496 12.13 31.51 -9.52
CA VAL A 496 10.67 31.59 -9.67
C VAL A 496 10.02 32.21 -8.43
N ARG A 497 10.47 31.83 -7.22
CA ARG A 497 9.97 32.35 -5.94
C ARG A 497 10.31 33.83 -5.76
N ARG A 498 11.52 34.26 -6.12
CA ARG A 498 11.89 35.70 -6.14
C ARG A 498 11.07 36.49 -7.15
N LYS A 499 10.80 35.94 -8.34
CA LYS A 499 9.86 36.54 -9.29
C LYS A 499 8.45 36.63 -8.69
N SER A 500 7.97 35.56 -8.05
CA SER A 500 6.67 35.49 -7.38
C SER A 500 6.52 36.38 -6.13
N LEU A 501 7.62 36.76 -5.46
CA LEU A 501 7.61 37.69 -4.32
C LEU A 501 7.58 39.15 -4.78
N LEU A 502 8.13 39.45 -5.97
CA LEU A 502 8.11 40.78 -6.58
C LEU A 502 6.83 41.04 -7.39
N THR A 503 6.13 39.99 -7.84
CA THR A 503 4.82 40.09 -8.49
C THR A 503 3.82 39.26 -7.73
N SER A 504 2.88 39.90 -7.02
CA SER A 504 1.73 39.24 -6.38
C SER A 504 1.16 38.15 -7.30
N THR A 505 1.26 36.88 -6.88
CA THR A 505 0.61 35.68 -7.47
C THR A 505 0.10 35.90 -8.89
N VAL A 506 0.99 35.80 -9.89
CA VAL A 506 0.57 35.80 -11.28
C VAL A 506 -0.15 34.48 -11.53
N LEU A 507 -1.47 34.50 -11.36
CA LEU A 507 -2.32 33.39 -11.71
C LEU A 507 -2.07 33.03 -13.18
N PRO A 508 -2.12 31.73 -13.54
CA PRO A 508 -1.93 31.31 -14.92
C PRO A 508 -2.90 32.08 -15.82
N GLY A 509 -2.42 32.68 -16.92
CA GLY A 509 -3.27 33.48 -17.80
C GLY A 509 -4.44 32.71 -18.45
N LYS A 510 -4.41 31.38 -18.38
CA LYS A 510 -5.47 30.47 -18.82
C LYS A 510 -6.54 30.20 -17.75
N LEU A 511 -6.24 30.43 -16.47
CA LEU A 511 -7.16 30.17 -15.36
C LEU A 511 -8.29 31.19 -15.40
N ALA A 512 -9.53 30.70 -15.53
CA ALA A 512 -10.70 31.51 -15.22
C ALA A 512 -10.98 31.34 -13.72
N ASP A 513 -10.61 32.31 -12.91
CA ASP A 513 -10.76 32.21 -11.45
C ASP A 513 -12.22 32.41 -10.98
N CYS A 514 -12.50 32.05 -9.72
CA CYS A 514 -13.75 32.35 -9.02
C CYS A 514 -13.65 33.63 -8.18
N ALA A 515 -14.78 34.17 -7.73
CA ALA A 515 -14.81 35.40 -6.93
C ALA A 515 -14.51 35.16 -5.44
N THR A 516 -14.87 33.99 -4.91
CA THR A 516 -14.59 33.62 -3.52
C THR A 516 -13.09 33.45 -3.30
N ARG A 517 -12.63 33.84 -2.11
CA ARG A 517 -11.27 33.58 -1.61
C ARG A 517 -11.24 32.55 -0.50
N ASP A 518 -12.42 32.09 -0.07
CA ASP A 518 -12.55 31.02 0.90
C ASP A 518 -12.27 29.68 0.21
N PRO A 519 -11.22 28.94 0.61
CA PRO A 519 -10.88 27.67 -0.02
C PRO A 519 -11.95 26.60 0.14
N GLU A 520 -12.75 26.63 1.21
CA GLU A 520 -13.76 25.62 1.51
C GLU A 520 -14.95 25.67 0.53
N SER A 521 -15.42 26.88 0.22
CA SER A 521 -16.43 27.12 -0.82
C SER A 521 -15.86 27.11 -2.24
N GLY A 522 -14.54 27.23 -2.39
CA GLY A 522 -13.85 27.26 -3.68
C GLY A 522 -13.72 25.88 -4.35
N GLU A 523 -14.15 25.81 -5.60
CA GLU A 523 -14.02 24.62 -6.45
C GLU A 523 -13.25 24.95 -7.72
N ILE A 524 -12.41 24.05 -8.21
CA ILE A 524 -11.73 24.18 -9.49
C ILE A 524 -12.01 22.98 -10.40
N PHE A 525 -12.46 23.27 -11.62
CA PHE A 525 -12.65 22.27 -12.68
C PHE A 525 -11.45 22.27 -13.60
N ILE A 526 -10.76 21.13 -13.69
CA ILE A 526 -9.70 20.88 -14.64
C ILE A 526 -10.33 20.24 -15.87
N VAL A 527 -10.29 20.95 -16.99
CA VAL A 527 -11.07 20.60 -18.20
C VAL A 527 -10.15 20.27 -19.37
N GLU A 528 -10.51 19.24 -20.13
CA GLU A 528 -9.81 18.86 -21.36
C GLU A 528 -10.10 19.85 -22.51
N GLY A 529 -9.07 20.58 -22.94
CA GLY A 529 -9.15 21.45 -24.11
C GLY A 529 -9.88 22.78 -23.90
N ASP A 530 -9.67 23.69 -24.84
CA ASP A 530 -10.26 25.04 -24.80
C ASP A 530 -11.77 25.03 -25.14
N SER A 531 -12.26 24.00 -25.85
CA SER A 531 -13.65 23.88 -26.27
C SER A 531 -14.58 23.59 -25.09
N ALA A 532 -14.33 22.49 -24.35
CA ALA A 532 -15.09 22.16 -23.15
C ALA A 532 -14.91 23.22 -22.05
N ALA A 533 -13.72 23.80 -21.92
CA ALA A 533 -13.48 24.92 -21.00
C ALA A 533 -14.29 26.18 -21.37
N GLY A 534 -14.54 26.41 -22.66
CA GLY A 534 -15.42 27.48 -23.15
C GLY A 534 -16.86 27.32 -22.67
N SER A 535 -17.42 26.11 -22.80
CA SER A 535 -18.77 25.78 -22.30
C SER A 535 -18.83 25.84 -20.77
N ALA A 536 -17.84 25.28 -20.08
CA ALA A 536 -17.75 25.30 -18.61
C ALA A 536 -17.63 26.72 -18.06
N LYS A 537 -16.82 27.59 -18.69
CA LYS A 537 -16.67 28.99 -18.28
C LYS A 537 -17.96 29.80 -18.41
N GLN A 538 -18.79 29.45 -19.40
CA GLN A 538 -20.10 30.07 -19.61
C GLN A 538 -21.17 29.55 -18.66
N GLY A 539 -21.16 28.24 -18.36
CA GLY A 539 -22.17 27.59 -17.52
C GLY A 539 -21.92 27.63 -16.01
N ARG A 540 -20.69 27.90 -15.57
CA ARG A 540 -20.31 27.88 -14.15
C ARG A 540 -20.97 28.96 -13.29
N ASP A 541 -21.04 28.69 -11.99
CA ASP A 541 -21.16 29.75 -10.99
C ASP A 541 -19.80 30.43 -10.77
N ARG A 542 -19.68 31.67 -11.24
CA ARG A 542 -18.43 32.45 -11.16
C ARG A 542 -18.05 32.80 -9.72
N THR A 543 -18.98 32.68 -8.77
CA THR A 543 -18.74 32.99 -7.36
C THR A 543 -17.82 31.94 -6.74
N THR A 544 -18.09 30.67 -7.00
CA THR A 544 -17.47 29.53 -6.31
C THR A 544 -16.60 28.66 -7.20
N GLN A 545 -16.80 28.68 -8.53
CA GLN A 545 -16.17 27.73 -9.46
C GLN A 545 -15.11 28.37 -10.36
N ALA A 546 -13.87 27.89 -10.28
CA ALA A 546 -12.77 28.19 -11.17
C ALA A 546 -12.65 27.16 -12.30
N ILE A 547 -12.18 27.55 -13.48
CA ILE A 547 -11.96 26.65 -14.63
C ILE A 547 -10.52 26.76 -15.09
N LEU A 548 -9.83 25.63 -15.17
CA LEU A 548 -8.47 25.52 -15.69
C LEU A 548 -8.45 24.60 -16.93
N PRO A 549 -8.30 25.16 -18.13
CA PRO A 549 -8.15 24.36 -19.35
C PRO A 549 -6.76 23.75 -19.44
N LEU A 550 -6.69 22.48 -19.84
CA LEU A 550 -5.46 21.79 -20.18
C LEU A 550 -5.36 21.57 -21.69
N ARG A 551 -4.17 21.81 -22.26
CA ARG A 551 -3.94 21.58 -23.70
C ARG A 551 -3.11 20.33 -23.94
N GLY A 552 -3.74 19.33 -24.56
CA GLY A 552 -3.10 18.07 -24.89
C GLY A 552 -2.84 17.20 -23.66
N LYS A 553 -2.04 16.14 -23.86
CA LYS A 553 -1.73 15.17 -22.80
C LYS A 553 -0.69 15.73 -21.84
N ILE A 554 -0.93 15.55 -20.55
CA ILE A 554 -0.02 15.99 -19.49
C ILE A 554 1.26 15.16 -19.53
N LEU A 555 2.38 15.78 -19.14
CA LEU A 555 3.63 15.06 -18.96
C LEU A 555 3.47 13.97 -17.88
N ASN A 556 3.77 12.72 -18.22
CA ASN A 556 3.83 11.64 -17.24
C ASN A 556 4.97 11.89 -16.24
N ILE A 557 4.62 12.21 -15.00
CA ILE A 557 5.59 12.56 -13.97
C ILE A 557 6.32 11.38 -13.35
N GLU A 558 5.82 10.14 -13.52
CA GLU A 558 6.51 8.92 -13.08
C GLU A 558 7.85 8.74 -13.81
N ARG A 559 7.93 9.24 -15.05
CA ARG A 559 9.09 9.11 -15.95
C ARG A 559 9.91 10.38 -16.06
N ALA A 560 9.54 11.44 -15.35
CA ALA A 560 10.11 12.77 -15.51
C ALA A 560 10.94 13.18 -14.29
N SER A 561 12.15 13.69 -14.54
CA SER A 561 12.96 14.33 -13.50
C SER A 561 12.30 15.62 -13.00
N ALA A 562 12.68 16.05 -11.78
CA ALA A 562 12.13 17.26 -11.17
C ALA A 562 12.29 18.51 -12.07
N ASP A 563 13.42 18.65 -12.76
CA ASP A 563 13.65 19.78 -13.67
C ASP A 563 12.65 19.81 -14.82
N ARG A 564 12.35 18.64 -15.40
CA ARG A 564 11.40 18.52 -16.52
C ARG A 564 9.97 18.82 -16.08
N ILE A 565 9.63 18.53 -14.83
CA ILE A 565 8.36 18.93 -14.20
C ILE A 565 8.25 20.45 -14.12
N TYR A 566 9.31 21.14 -13.68
CA TYR A 566 9.32 22.61 -13.55
C TYR A 566 9.38 23.36 -14.88
N GLN A 567 9.94 22.75 -15.93
CA GLN A 567 9.96 23.32 -17.28
C GLN A 567 8.61 23.18 -18.02
N ASN A 568 7.73 22.27 -17.57
CA ASN A 568 6.45 22.04 -18.24
C ASN A 568 5.42 23.12 -17.86
N THR A 569 4.91 23.82 -18.87
CA THR A 569 3.99 24.96 -18.69
C THR A 569 2.63 24.57 -18.11
N GLU A 570 2.09 23.39 -18.46
CA GLU A 570 0.79 22.93 -17.96
C GLU A 570 0.88 22.52 -16.48
N LEU A 571 1.97 21.82 -16.10
CA LEU A 571 2.22 21.47 -14.70
C LEU A 571 2.51 22.71 -13.85
N GLN A 572 3.27 23.68 -14.36
CA GLN A 572 3.45 24.97 -13.67
C GLN A 572 2.11 25.70 -13.48
N SER A 573 1.24 25.66 -14.49
CA SER A 573 -0.09 26.26 -14.38
C SER A 573 -0.94 25.57 -13.31
N LEU A 574 -0.93 24.23 -13.25
CA LEU A 574 -1.62 23.45 -12.22
C LEU A 574 -1.09 23.76 -10.81
N ILE A 575 0.24 23.72 -10.62
CA ILE A 575 0.90 23.98 -9.34
C ILE A 575 0.56 25.39 -8.84
N SER A 576 0.64 26.38 -9.73
CA SER A 576 0.35 27.77 -9.40
C SER A 576 -1.14 28.04 -9.18
N ALA A 577 -2.04 27.40 -9.92
CA ALA A 577 -3.48 27.60 -9.77
C ALA A 577 -3.96 27.08 -8.41
N LEU A 578 -3.50 25.89 -8.03
CA LEU A 578 -3.90 25.21 -6.80
C LEU A 578 -3.16 25.73 -5.56
N GLY A 579 -1.93 26.23 -5.72
CA GLY A 579 -1.10 26.65 -4.59
C GLY A 579 -0.30 25.50 -3.95
N LEU A 580 0.05 24.47 -4.72
CA LEU A 580 0.70 23.25 -4.19
C LEU A 580 2.15 23.44 -3.72
N GLY A 581 2.72 24.60 -3.99
CA GLY A 581 4.10 24.90 -3.66
C GLY A 581 5.11 23.99 -4.38
N VAL A 582 6.23 23.76 -3.71
CA VAL A 582 7.38 23.03 -4.25
C VAL A 582 7.28 21.55 -3.88
N LYS A 583 7.61 20.66 -4.82
CA LYS A 583 7.65 19.21 -4.59
C LYS A 583 8.61 18.88 -3.44
N GLY A 584 8.10 18.17 -2.44
CA GLY A 584 8.86 17.74 -1.25
C GLY A 584 8.97 18.77 -0.13
N ALA A 585 8.35 19.94 -0.25
CA ALA A 585 8.11 20.82 0.89
C ALA A 585 6.88 20.33 1.68
N ASP A 586 6.80 20.68 2.96
CA ASP A 586 5.62 20.39 3.79
C ASP A 586 4.36 20.93 3.13
N PHE A 587 3.29 20.12 3.13
CA PHE A 587 2.03 20.50 2.54
C PHE A 587 1.35 21.55 3.43
N ASP A 588 1.28 22.78 2.93
CA ASP A 588 0.61 23.86 3.62
C ASP A 588 -0.86 23.95 3.17
N LEU A 589 -1.76 23.47 4.02
CA LEU A 589 -3.20 23.55 3.78
C LEU A 589 -3.67 25.01 3.67
N SER A 590 -3.02 25.96 4.34
CA SER A 590 -3.40 27.38 4.30
C SER A 590 -3.06 28.05 2.96
N ALA A 591 -2.13 27.47 2.20
CA ALA A 591 -1.77 27.93 0.85
C ALA A 591 -2.68 27.36 -0.24
N LEU A 592 -3.48 26.32 0.06
CA LEU A 592 -4.39 25.69 -0.89
C LEU A 592 -5.56 26.62 -1.21
N ARG A 593 -5.79 26.86 -2.50
CA ARG A 593 -6.80 27.83 -2.96
C ARG A 593 -8.21 27.25 -3.11
N TYR A 594 -8.33 25.94 -3.29
CA TYR A 594 -9.60 25.25 -3.52
C TYR A 594 -9.57 23.91 -2.79
N HIS A 595 -10.55 23.66 -1.92
CA HIS A 595 -10.73 22.38 -1.23
C HIS A 595 -11.39 21.32 -2.11
N LYS A 596 -11.89 21.70 -3.31
CA LYS A 596 -12.42 20.75 -4.28
C LYS A 596 -11.75 20.91 -5.63
N VAL A 597 -10.97 19.90 -6.00
CA VAL A 597 -10.30 19.77 -7.29
C VAL A 597 -11.05 18.73 -8.10
N ILE A 598 -11.79 19.17 -9.12
CA ILE A 598 -12.68 18.33 -9.91
C ILE A 598 -12.06 18.10 -11.29
N ILE A 599 -11.77 16.84 -11.62
CA ILE A 599 -11.29 16.42 -12.94
C ILE A 599 -12.51 16.19 -13.83
N MET A 600 -12.64 16.97 -14.90
CA MET A 600 -13.75 16.91 -15.84
C MET A 600 -13.20 16.71 -17.25
N THR A 601 -13.08 15.43 -17.63
CA THR A 601 -12.55 14.96 -18.91
C THR A 601 -13.65 14.31 -19.74
N ASP A 602 -13.43 14.18 -21.05
CA ASP A 602 -14.40 13.53 -21.93
C ASP A 602 -14.54 12.02 -21.60
N ALA A 603 -15.73 11.47 -21.83
CA ALA A 603 -16.02 10.03 -21.67
C ALA A 603 -15.51 9.25 -22.89
N ASP A 604 -14.21 9.38 -23.17
CA ASP A 604 -13.53 8.71 -24.26
C ASP A 604 -12.14 8.20 -23.84
N VAL A 605 -11.43 7.61 -24.81
CA VAL A 605 -10.11 7.01 -24.59
C VAL A 605 -9.02 8.03 -24.23
N ASP A 606 -9.17 9.28 -24.66
CA ASP A 606 -8.18 10.33 -24.42
C ASP A 606 -8.45 11.05 -23.09
N GLY A 607 -9.72 11.28 -22.75
CA GLY A 607 -10.13 11.82 -21.46
C GLY A 607 -9.75 10.91 -20.30
N ALA A 608 -9.96 9.60 -20.44
CA ALA A 608 -9.49 8.65 -19.45
C ALA A 608 -7.95 8.62 -19.32
N HIS A 609 -7.22 8.81 -20.43
CA HIS A 609 -5.76 8.92 -20.39
C HIS A 609 -5.34 10.13 -19.55
N ILE A 610 -5.94 11.30 -19.81
CA ILE A 610 -5.66 12.53 -19.07
C ILE A 610 -6.01 12.37 -17.59
N ARG A 611 -7.13 11.72 -17.28
CA ARG A 611 -7.56 11.40 -15.91
C ARG A 611 -6.49 10.60 -15.16
N VAL A 612 -5.97 9.52 -15.74
CA VAL A 612 -4.88 8.73 -15.12
C VAL A 612 -3.61 9.55 -14.93
N LEU A 613 -3.23 10.39 -15.90
CA LEU A 613 -2.06 11.27 -15.78
C LEU A 613 -2.23 12.29 -14.64
N LEU A 614 -3.43 12.86 -14.48
CA LEU A 614 -3.75 13.77 -13.39
C LEU A 614 -3.73 13.07 -12.03
N LEU A 615 -4.32 11.88 -11.93
CA LEU A 615 -4.29 11.08 -10.70
C LEU A 615 -2.85 10.71 -10.32
N THR A 616 -2.04 10.30 -11.30
CA THR A 616 -0.60 10.04 -11.11
C THR A 616 0.11 11.32 -10.65
N PHE A 617 -0.24 12.47 -11.23
CA PHE A 617 0.31 13.76 -10.84
C PHE A 617 0.01 14.07 -9.36
N PHE A 618 -1.26 14.04 -8.96
CA PHE A 618 -1.66 14.33 -7.59
C PHE A 618 -1.03 13.35 -6.60
N TYR A 619 -1.03 12.06 -6.93
CA TYR A 619 -0.47 11.03 -6.07
C TYR A 619 1.05 11.16 -5.85
N ARG A 620 1.82 11.43 -6.92
CA ARG A 620 3.30 11.51 -6.85
C ARG A 620 3.84 12.90 -6.52
N TYR A 621 3.08 13.97 -6.76
CA TYR A 621 3.50 15.35 -6.48
C TYR A 621 3.04 15.82 -5.10
N GLN A 622 1.77 15.59 -4.75
CA GLN A 622 1.20 16.02 -3.46
C GLN A 622 0.08 15.07 -2.99
N ARG A 623 0.50 13.95 -2.40
CA ARG A 623 -0.36 12.87 -1.93
C ARG A 623 -1.44 13.33 -0.94
N HIS A 624 -1.12 14.30 -0.09
CA HIS A 624 -2.02 14.84 0.93
C HIS A 624 -3.34 15.39 0.33
N LEU A 625 -3.36 15.81 -0.94
CA LEU A 625 -4.62 16.22 -1.59
C LEU A 625 -5.64 15.07 -1.68
N ILE A 626 -5.16 13.86 -1.98
CA ILE A 626 -6.00 12.68 -2.12
C ILE A 626 -6.36 12.13 -0.73
N GLU A 627 -5.40 12.12 0.20
CA GLU A 627 -5.61 11.62 1.57
C GLU A 627 -6.61 12.48 2.36
N ASN A 628 -6.57 13.81 2.18
CA ASN A 628 -7.57 14.72 2.76
C ASN A 628 -8.89 14.73 1.96
N GLY A 629 -8.98 13.99 0.84
CA GLY A 629 -10.19 13.82 0.06
C GLY A 629 -10.61 15.03 -0.79
N PHE A 630 -9.66 15.87 -1.22
CA PHE A 630 -9.95 17.07 -2.00
C PHE A 630 -10.05 16.83 -3.52
N VAL A 631 -9.70 15.63 -4.00
CA VAL A 631 -9.70 15.28 -5.43
C VAL A 631 -10.97 14.51 -5.79
N TYR A 632 -11.65 14.98 -6.84
CA TYR A 632 -12.90 14.43 -7.34
C TYR A 632 -12.85 14.23 -8.86
N VAL A 633 -13.65 13.30 -9.37
CA VAL A 633 -13.90 13.11 -10.80
C VAL A 633 -15.37 13.45 -11.08
N ALA A 634 -15.62 14.21 -12.14
CA ALA A 634 -16.97 14.54 -12.59
C ALA A 634 -17.56 13.40 -13.43
N CYS A 635 -18.86 13.16 -13.27
CA CYS A 635 -19.61 12.12 -13.99
C CYS A 635 -20.65 12.78 -14.91
N PRO A 636 -20.28 13.18 -16.15
CA PRO A 636 -21.23 13.72 -17.10
C PRO A 636 -22.21 12.63 -17.61
N PRO A 637 -23.42 12.99 -18.05
CA PRO A 637 -24.38 12.04 -18.59
C PRO A 637 -23.95 11.51 -19.97
N LEU A 638 -24.18 10.21 -20.21
CA LEU A 638 -23.89 9.57 -21.50
C LEU A 638 -24.99 9.82 -22.53
N TYR A 639 -26.24 9.84 -22.07
CA TYR A 639 -27.41 9.92 -22.95
C TYR A 639 -28.34 11.06 -22.55
N LYS A 640 -28.94 11.66 -23.57
CA LYS A 640 -30.09 12.55 -23.46
C LYS A 640 -31.26 11.94 -24.22
N ILE A 641 -32.35 11.69 -23.51
CA ILE A 641 -33.57 11.10 -24.07
C ILE A 641 -34.65 12.18 -24.09
N THR A 642 -35.09 12.55 -25.29
CA THR A 642 -36.17 13.53 -25.47
C THR A 642 -37.43 12.82 -25.92
N SER A 643 -38.48 12.86 -25.09
CA SER A 643 -39.80 12.32 -25.42
C SER A 643 -40.86 13.43 -25.34
N GLY A 644 -41.28 13.92 -26.50
CA GLY A 644 -42.19 15.07 -26.61
C GLY A 644 -41.60 16.34 -26.01
N ARG A 645 -42.09 16.74 -24.82
CA ARG A 645 -41.61 17.92 -24.06
C ARG A 645 -40.69 17.57 -22.89
N LYS A 646 -40.54 16.28 -22.56
CA LYS A 646 -39.69 15.82 -21.44
C LYS A 646 -38.29 15.50 -21.96
N VAL A 647 -37.28 15.97 -21.24
CA VAL A 647 -35.87 15.70 -21.48
C VAL A 647 -35.33 15.04 -20.23
N GLU A 648 -34.77 13.84 -20.38
CA GLU A 648 -34.12 13.10 -19.29
C GLU A 648 -32.65 12.87 -19.64
N TYR A 649 -31.77 12.99 -18.64
CA TYR A 649 -30.35 12.70 -18.77
C TYR A 649 -30.03 11.41 -18.04
N VAL A 650 -29.30 10.52 -18.71
CA VAL A 650 -29.01 9.18 -18.22
C VAL A 650 -27.50 8.94 -18.27
N TYR A 651 -26.99 8.29 -17.22
CA TYR A 651 -25.55 8.16 -16.96
C TYR A 651 -24.99 6.78 -17.33
N ASP A 652 -25.83 5.76 -17.53
CA ASP A 652 -25.45 4.40 -17.91
C ASP A 652 -26.37 3.80 -18.99
N GLU A 653 -25.92 2.69 -19.58
CA GLU A 653 -26.70 1.91 -20.54
C GLU A 653 -27.94 1.25 -19.87
N ALA A 654 -27.78 0.74 -18.65
CA ALA A 654 -28.86 0.11 -17.89
C ALA A 654 -29.99 1.10 -17.55
N GLY A 655 -29.65 2.31 -17.11
CA GLY A 655 -30.62 3.38 -16.87
C GLY A 655 -31.31 3.85 -18.15
N LYS A 656 -30.63 3.74 -19.31
CA LYS A 656 -31.24 4.10 -20.60
C LYS A 656 -32.34 3.10 -20.93
N GLU A 657 -32.06 1.81 -20.82
CA GLU A 657 -33.04 0.75 -21.03
C GLU A 657 -34.19 0.85 -20.02
N ALA A 658 -33.89 1.09 -18.74
CA ALA A 658 -34.89 1.26 -17.70
C ALA A 658 -35.81 2.45 -17.99
N TYR A 659 -35.27 3.61 -18.34
CA TYR A 659 -36.08 4.79 -18.65
C TYR A 659 -36.93 4.57 -19.92
N LEU A 660 -36.38 3.95 -20.97
CA LEU A 660 -37.14 3.60 -22.17
C LEU A 660 -38.28 2.63 -21.87
N ALA A 661 -38.09 1.67 -20.94
CA ALA A 661 -39.13 0.78 -20.49
C ALA A 661 -40.27 1.52 -19.77
N THR A 662 -39.98 2.59 -19.01
CA THR A 662 -41.02 3.40 -18.33
C THR A 662 -41.90 4.22 -19.28
N LEU A 663 -41.41 4.54 -20.49
CA LEU A 663 -42.15 5.35 -21.47
C LEU A 663 -43.20 4.54 -22.24
N GLY A 664 -43.13 3.21 -22.24
CA GLY A 664 -43.96 2.31 -23.04
C GLY A 664 -43.55 2.26 -24.53
N GLU A 665 -43.77 1.11 -25.20
CA GLU A 665 -43.21 0.79 -26.52
C GLU A 665 -43.45 1.88 -27.60
N ALA A 666 -44.67 2.43 -27.65
CA ALA A 666 -45.05 3.43 -28.66
C ALA A 666 -44.38 4.80 -28.47
N ALA A 667 -44.05 5.18 -27.23
CA ALA A 667 -43.36 6.44 -26.94
C ALA A 667 -41.85 6.27 -26.96
N ALA A 668 -41.33 5.11 -26.56
CA ALA A 668 -39.91 4.75 -26.68
C ALA A 668 -39.46 4.76 -28.15
N ALA A 669 -40.27 4.21 -29.07
CA ALA A 669 -39.98 4.22 -30.51
C ALA A 669 -39.96 5.63 -31.14
N LYS A 670 -40.56 6.63 -30.49
CA LYS A 670 -40.59 8.04 -30.93
C LYS A 670 -39.62 8.93 -30.16
N ALA A 671 -38.94 8.41 -29.15
CA ALA A 671 -38.00 9.17 -28.35
C ALA A 671 -36.74 9.48 -29.17
N GLN A 672 -36.27 10.72 -29.10
CA GLN A 672 -34.99 11.11 -29.69
C GLN A 672 -33.87 10.84 -28.69
N LEU A 673 -32.99 9.91 -29.04
CA LEU A 673 -31.80 9.56 -28.27
C LEU A 673 -30.59 10.32 -28.82
N GLN A 674 -29.96 11.13 -27.98
CA GLN A 674 -28.66 11.76 -28.27
C GLN A 674 -27.62 11.18 -27.31
N ARG A 675 -26.54 10.61 -27.85
CA ARG A 675 -25.36 10.20 -27.07
C ARG A 675 -24.34 11.34 -27.09
N PHE A 676 -23.85 11.73 -25.93
CA PHE A 676 -22.75 12.69 -25.84
C PHE A 676 -21.43 11.97 -26.07
N LYS A 677 -20.57 12.50 -26.95
CA LYS A 677 -19.23 11.94 -27.18
C LYS A 677 -18.11 12.75 -26.52
N GLY A 678 -18.36 14.04 -26.27
CA GLY A 678 -17.43 14.91 -25.56
C GLY A 678 -18.16 16.09 -24.92
N LEU A 679 -17.56 16.64 -23.87
CA LEU A 679 -18.11 17.75 -23.08
C LEU A 679 -18.29 19.03 -23.91
N GLY A 680 -17.49 19.18 -24.98
CA GLY A 680 -17.60 20.31 -25.92
C GLY A 680 -18.88 20.32 -26.75
N GLU A 681 -19.61 19.19 -26.84
CA GLU A 681 -20.89 19.08 -27.56
C GLU A 681 -22.08 19.54 -26.70
N MET A 682 -21.88 19.67 -25.38
CA MET A 682 -22.92 20.10 -24.45
C MET A 682 -23.04 21.62 -24.44
N MET A 683 -24.29 22.09 -24.47
CA MET A 683 -24.57 23.51 -24.27
C MET A 683 -24.23 23.91 -22.82
N PRO A 684 -23.79 25.16 -22.55
CA PRO A 684 -23.41 25.59 -21.20
C PRO A 684 -24.47 25.32 -20.12
N THR A 685 -25.75 25.48 -20.47
CA THR A 685 -26.88 25.21 -19.56
C THR A 685 -27.02 23.73 -19.24
N GLN A 686 -26.82 22.85 -20.23
CA GLN A 686 -26.88 21.40 -20.04
C GLN A 686 -25.73 20.93 -19.15
N LEU A 687 -24.53 21.47 -19.37
CA LEU A 687 -23.36 21.16 -18.56
C LEU A 687 -23.54 21.59 -17.10
N TRP A 688 -24.16 22.76 -16.87
CA TRP A 688 -24.54 23.21 -15.53
C TRP A 688 -25.56 22.26 -14.88
N GLU A 689 -26.70 22.02 -15.53
CA GLU A 689 -27.82 21.24 -15.00
C GLU A 689 -27.47 19.78 -14.69
N THR A 690 -26.43 19.24 -15.33
CA THR A 690 -26.08 17.81 -15.20
C THR A 690 -24.82 17.61 -14.35
N THR A 691 -23.75 18.36 -14.64
CA THR A 691 -22.40 18.00 -14.19
C THR A 691 -21.80 19.01 -13.22
N MET A 692 -22.14 20.31 -13.34
CA MET A 692 -21.48 21.36 -12.56
C MET A 692 -22.31 21.88 -11.38
N ASN A 693 -23.64 21.80 -11.43
CA ASN A 693 -24.51 22.31 -10.37
C ASN A 693 -24.38 21.47 -9.09
N PRO A 694 -23.93 22.05 -7.95
CA PRO A 694 -23.75 21.33 -6.70
C PRO A 694 -25.01 20.66 -6.13
N GLU A 695 -26.20 21.10 -6.52
CA GLU A 695 -27.47 20.55 -5.99
C GLU A 695 -27.90 19.24 -6.66
N VAL A 696 -27.42 18.96 -7.87
CA VAL A 696 -27.90 17.82 -8.70
C VAL A 696 -26.78 16.95 -9.25
N ARG A 697 -25.54 17.45 -9.30
CA ARG A 697 -24.40 16.69 -9.85
C ARG A 697 -24.03 15.51 -8.95
N THR A 698 -23.46 14.49 -9.58
CA THR A 698 -22.76 13.39 -8.88
C THR A 698 -21.26 13.54 -9.11
N LEU A 699 -20.50 13.48 -8.02
CA LEU A 699 -19.04 13.47 -8.06
C LEU A 699 -18.50 12.20 -7.42
N MET A 700 -17.40 11.75 -7.98
CA MET A 700 -16.68 10.56 -7.61
C MET A 700 -15.45 10.98 -6.78
N GLN A 701 -15.46 10.72 -5.47
CA GLN A 701 -14.35 11.12 -4.58
C GLN A 701 -13.22 10.10 -4.66
N VAL A 702 -11.99 10.55 -4.92
CA VAL A 702 -10.82 9.67 -5.02
C VAL A 702 -10.21 9.45 -3.63
N LYS A 703 -10.04 8.19 -3.23
CA LYS A 703 -9.36 7.80 -1.98
C LYS A 703 -8.30 6.74 -2.23
N VAL A 704 -7.24 6.75 -1.42
CA VAL A 704 -6.21 5.70 -1.42
C VAL A 704 -6.44 4.79 -0.22
N GLU A 705 -6.65 3.50 -0.46
CA GLU A 705 -6.84 2.51 0.61
C GLU A 705 -5.54 1.86 1.02
N ASP A 706 -4.77 1.41 0.03
CA ASP A 706 -3.50 0.73 0.22
C ASP A 706 -2.40 1.51 -0.51
N CYS A 707 -1.61 2.22 0.27
CA CYS A 707 -0.51 3.02 -0.22
C CYS A 707 0.50 2.20 -1.03
N ALA A 708 0.83 0.99 -0.57
CA ALA A 708 1.86 0.16 -1.20
C ALA A 708 1.35 -0.45 -2.51
N ARG A 709 0.08 -0.87 -2.55
CA ARG A 709 -0.54 -1.39 -3.76
C ARG A 709 -0.74 -0.30 -4.81
N ALA A 710 -1.21 0.88 -4.40
CA ALA A 710 -1.31 2.05 -5.28
C ALA A 710 0.05 2.42 -5.90
N ASP A 711 1.11 2.42 -5.09
CA ASP A 711 2.49 2.65 -5.56
C ASP A 711 2.90 1.64 -6.64
N GLN A 712 2.67 0.35 -6.40
CA GLN A 712 2.99 -0.73 -7.33
C GLN A 712 2.22 -0.58 -8.64
N VAL A 713 0.91 -0.32 -8.57
CA VAL A 713 0.04 -0.15 -9.73
C VAL A 713 0.48 1.04 -10.58
N PHE A 714 0.75 2.20 -9.98
CA PHE A 714 1.28 3.35 -10.74
C PHE A 714 2.65 3.06 -11.35
N SER A 715 3.54 2.38 -10.65
CA SER A 715 4.85 2.06 -11.22
C SER A 715 4.78 1.06 -12.38
N VAL A 716 3.88 0.08 -12.34
CA VAL A 716 3.64 -0.84 -13.47
C VAL A 716 3.00 -0.11 -14.66
N LEU A 717 1.95 0.67 -14.40
CA LEU A 717 1.15 1.30 -15.45
C LEU A 717 1.83 2.53 -16.05
N MET A 718 2.49 3.35 -15.24
CA MET A 718 3.05 4.64 -15.65
C MET A 718 4.58 4.64 -15.76
N GLY A 719 5.26 3.55 -15.37
CA GLY A 719 6.71 3.42 -15.43
C GLY A 719 7.32 3.29 -16.84
N ASP A 720 8.62 3.06 -16.91
CA ASP A 720 9.35 2.99 -18.18
C ASP A 720 9.22 1.65 -18.91
N GLN A 721 8.92 0.56 -18.21
CA GLN A 721 8.92 -0.77 -18.81
C GLN A 721 7.60 -1.20 -19.42
N VAL A 722 7.71 -1.76 -20.62
CA VAL A 722 6.58 -2.19 -21.44
C VAL A 722 6.11 -3.61 -21.09
N ALA A 723 7.03 -4.51 -20.73
CA ALA A 723 6.70 -5.92 -20.50
C ALA A 723 5.79 -6.14 -19.27
N PRO A 724 6.10 -5.65 -18.06
CA PRO A 724 5.21 -5.80 -16.90
C PRO A 724 3.84 -5.16 -17.13
N ARG A 725 3.81 -4.00 -17.81
CA ARG A 725 2.57 -3.34 -18.21
C ARG A 725 1.75 -4.24 -19.13
N ARG A 726 2.38 -4.83 -20.15
CA ARG A 726 1.72 -5.71 -21.12
C ARG A 726 1.14 -6.95 -20.43
N ASP A 727 1.89 -7.58 -19.53
CA ASP A 727 1.43 -8.77 -18.82
C ASP A 727 0.25 -8.44 -17.89
N PHE A 728 0.34 -7.30 -17.18
CA PHE A 728 -0.75 -6.78 -16.37
C PHE A 728 -2.01 -6.55 -17.22
N ILE A 729 -1.88 -5.95 -18.41
CA ILE A 729 -2.98 -5.77 -19.35
C ILE A 729 -3.56 -7.12 -19.78
N SER A 730 -2.71 -8.05 -20.22
CA SER A 730 -3.16 -9.34 -20.74
C SER A 730 -3.92 -10.17 -19.71
N ARG A 731 -3.48 -10.18 -18.45
CA ARG A 731 -4.17 -10.89 -17.36
C ARG A 731 -5.55 -10.33 -17.05
N ASN A 732 -5.73 -9.04 -17.24
CA ASN A 732 -6.94 -8.34 -16.84
C ASN A 732 -7.91 -8.09 -18.01
N ALA A 733 -7.44 -8.19 -19.25
CA ALA A 733 -8.21 -7.88 -20.46
C ALA A 733 -9.46 -8.74 -20.64
N GLU A 734 -9.46 -10.00 -20.20
CA GLU A 734 -10.60 -10.91 -20.34
C GLU A 734 -11.78 -10.55 -19.41
N SER A 735 -11.53 -9.75 -18.37
CA SER A 735 -12.53 -9.36 -17.36
C SER A 735 -13.30 -8.07 -17.67
N LEU A 736 -13.07 -7.48 -18.84
CA LEU A 736 -13.48 -6.10 -19.19
C LEU A 736 -14.42 -6.05 -20.40
N GLY A 737 -15.57 -5.41 -20.23
CA GLY A 737 -16.49 -5.03 -21.30
C GLY A 737 -16.17 -3.64 -21.87
N LEU A 738 -16.62 -3.35 -23.10
CA LEU A 738 -16.56 -2.00 -23.68
C LEU A 738 -17.39 -0.98 -22.89
N ASP A 739 -18.45 -1.45 -22.23
CA ASP A 739 -19.37 -0.62 -21.44
C ASP A 739 -18.77 -0.20 -20.09
N ASP A 740 -17.72 -0.90 -19.61
CA ASP A 740 -17.00 -0.54 -18.38
C ASP A 740 -16.09 0.70 -18.59
N LEU A 741 -15.86 1.14 -19.83
CA LEU A 741 -14.99 2.28 -20.16
C LEU A 741 -15.65 3.63 -19.89
N ASP A 742 -16.98 3.65 -19.85
CA ASP A 742 -17.78 4.86 -19.72
C ASP A 742 -17.94 5.31 -18.25
N PHE A 743 -17.39 4.55 -17.27
CA PHE A 743 -17.46 4.80 -15.81
C PHE A 743 -16.09 5.05 -15.14
#